data_AF-D7UUJ1-F1
#
_entry.id   AF-D7UUJ1-F1
#
_cell.length_a   1.000
_cell.length_b   1.000
_cell.length_c   1.000
_cell.angle_alpha   90.00
_cell.angle_beta   90.00
_cell.angle_gamma   90.00
#
_symmetry.space_group_name_H-M   'P 1'
#
loop_
_entity.id
_entity.type
_entity.pdbx_description
1 polymer ?
#
loop_
_entity_poly.entity_id
_entity_poly.type
_entity_poly.pdbx_seq_one_letter_code
_entity_poly.pdbx_strand_id
1 'polypeptide(L)'
;MKRLFSIITICIVLMSLTTTPVFAQTTGSTDSNTFEIPSTALKGYLNGLLNQPADSPITEEQLSKITSITLKGAEFTDLTGLEKATNLISFRNDDTKITDFSPVLKNKTLEYLSMNSETLTNDNFPDINDQDKIINLTLTSSNFTNDIFKKIHLMPNLDYLNIQSNSKITDITLLADLPKLKTLFVQFDGIVDFTPINNFKNLKSLAAFGQNIGDGHAPKKITTTQLKYDDSAETLFIPFSIMPNRLTSFDGYQPPFTKSNSSSNTYLSFNGTKVDNSRLSIDDNGVTVNKVSKGDFDSLETFYYNARFDNPTGSYPIPDFMNSYTISSGTYEQTFEVAHKLTITSKDAITFNQGSDLSEADFLQAIDAKTDDGTEVTSDFTDVVDLNTPGTYTVTLNAQNEGGLKAEPTTVTVTVIAKPVIEADKEITYNVGEPVDAEQFLKDIHATVTPENLEIMNDFTKQVDFDKPGTYIVTLDAQNDRGMKADPVEITVKISPRPIIQADKEITYTVGDAIDAEQFLKDIHATVTPENLEITNDFTKQVDFSKTGTYTVTLGAVNDRSQAAEPVVVKVNVVAKEDTNENGQNPEDSDKPKNDTDKPATDKEASKEEASHGSDNSQATKDHAMETIATDPIMHQSGLLAAEHVISQTAQPAERSNTIMQQVQQSYVKAAGKYSQTDDAHALLPKTGDTAKPLLGLFGTAFAAFAFVLLRRKGK
;
A
#
# COMPACT_ATOMS: atom_id res chain seq x y z
N MET A 1 -88.03 -28.27 16.26
CA MET A 1 -86.80 -28.64 17.00
C MET A 1 -85.89 -29.42 16.03
N LYS A 2 -84.58 -29.15 15.97
CA LYS A 2 -83.46 -30.02 16.47
C LYS A 2 -83.69 -31.53 16.21
N ARG A 3 -82.78 -32.31 15.60
CA ARG A 3 -81.38 -32.06 15.13
C ARG A 3 -80.93 -33.14 14.10
N LEU A 4 -79.95 -32.77 13.25
CA LEU A 4 -78.89 -33.57 12.59
C LEU A 4 -78.75 -35.08 12.92
N PHE A 5 -78.51 -35.95 11.91
CA PHE A 5 -77.14 -36.42 11.51
C PHE A 5 -77.09 -37.39 10.29
N SER A 6 -76.05 -37.23 9.45
CA SER A 6 -75.27 -38.15 8.57
C SER A 6 -75.83 -39.31 7.69
N ILE A 7 -75.38 -39.27 6.41
CA ILE A 7 -74.73 -40.33 5.58
C ILE A 7 -75.50 -41.61 5.19
N ILE A 8 -75.68 -41.80 3.85
CA ILE A 8 -75.73 -43.10 3.14
C ILE A 8 -74.96 -42.99 1.81
N THR A 9 -74.46 -44.11 1.27
CA THR A 9 -73.44 -44.20 0.21
C THR A 9 -73.81 -45.28 -0.82
N ILE A 10 -73.74 -45.01 -2.15
CA ILE A 10 -73.52 -45.98 -3.29
C ILE A 10 -74.63 -47.07 -3.51
N CYS A 11 -75.08 -47.49 -4.72
CA CYS A 11 -74.77 -47.19 -6.14
C CYS A 11 -75.85 -47.77 -7.11
N ILE A 12 -75.69 -47.53 -8.44
CA ILE A 12 -76.19 -48.36 -9.59
C ILE A 12 -77.74 -48.35 -9.82
N VAL A 13 -78.29 -48.15 -11.03
CA VAL A 13 -78.37 -49.05 -12.22
C VAL A 13 -78.28 -48.28 -13.56
N LEU A 14 -77.84 -48.96 -14.64
CA LEU A 14 -77.68 -48.45 -16.01
C LEU A 14 -78.92 -48.64 -16.91
N MET A 15 -79.11 -47.76 -17.91
CA MET A 15 -79.65 -48.01 -19.28
C MET A 15 -79.68 -46.68 -20.06
N SER A 16 -79.53 -46.57 -21.39
CA SER A 16 -78.78 -47.34 -22.41
C SER A 16 -78.70 -46.47 -23.69
N LEU A 17 -77.65 -46.61 -24.52
CA LEU A 17 -77.41 -45.72 -25.68
C LEU A 17 -78.23 -46.09 -26.93
N THR A 18 -78.53 -45.08 -27.76
CA THR A 18 -78.37 -45.15 -29.23
C THR A 18 -77.66 -43.88 -29.73
N THR A 19 -77.10 -43.92 -30.94
CA THR A 19 -76.05 -42.98 -31.38
C THR A 19 -76.31 -42.39 -32.77
N THR A 20 -75.84 -41.16 -32.98
CA THR A 20 -75.43 -40.65 -34.29
C THR A 20 -74.03 -40.02 -34.17
N PRO A 21 -73.13 -40.19 -35.15
CA PRO A 21 -71.76 -39.69 -35.05
C PRO A 21 -71.67 -38.23 -35.48
N VAL A 22 -71.25 -37.35 -34.57
CA VAL A 22 -70.55 -36.11 -34.97
C VAL A 22 -69.10 -36.50 -35.26
N PHE A 23 -68.59 -36.09 -36.42
CA PHE A 23 -67.25 -36.48 -36.89
C PHE A 23 -66.18 -35.83 -36.01
N ALA A 24 -65.40 -36.64 -35.29
CA ALA A 24 -64.27 -36.16 -34.49
C ALA A 24 -63.10 -35.78 -35.42
N GLN A 25 -63.04 -34.53 -35.86
CA GLN A 25 -61.96 -34.02 -36.71
C GLN A 25 -60.77 -33.55 -35.84
N THR A 26 -60.15 -34.49 -35.11
CA THR A 26 -58.94 -34.25 -34.33
C THR A 26 -57.71 -34.81 -35.04
N THR A 27 -56.94 -33.94 -35.69
CA THR A 27 -55.45 -33.78 -35.59
C THR A 27 -54.88 -33.16 -36.87
N GLY A 28 -53.74 -32.46 -36.74
CA GLY A 28 -52.76 -32.47 -37.83
C GLY A 28 -52.70 -31.30 -38.81
N SER A 29 -53.05 -30.07 -38.41
CA SER A 29 -52.32 -28.90 -38.94
C SER A 29 -51.53 -28.26 -37.80
N THR A 30 -50.33 -28.78 -37.57
CA THR A 30 -49.31 -28.06 -36.82
C THR A 30 -48.72 -27.00 -37.74
N ASP A 31 -49.22 -25.77 -37.66
CA ASP A 31 -48.54 -24.62 -38.26
C ASP A 31 -47.19 -24.49 -37.55
N SER A 32 -46.11 -24.98 -38.19
CA SER A 32 -44.81 -25.24 -37.55
C SER A 32 -44.00 -23.98 -37.21
N ASN A 33 -44.67 -22.83 -37.14
CA ASN A 33 -44.15 -21.49 -36.85
C ASN A 33 -44.85 -20.82 -35.65
N THR A 34 -45.75 -21.51 -34.93
CA THR A 34 -46.22 -21.06 -33.61
C THR A 34 -45.21 -21.47 -32.53
N PHE A 35 -44.76 -20.50 -31.73
CA PHE A 35 -43.88 -20.72 -30.59
C PHE A 35 -44.63 -20.40 -29.27
N GLU A 36 -44.05 -20.76 -28.14
CA GLU A 36 -44.68 -20.54 -26.84
C GLU A 36 -44.35 -19.15 -26.27
N ILE A 37 -45.37 -18.47 -25.72
CA ILE A 37 -45.26 -17.24 -24.93
C ILE A 37 -45.79 -17.61 -23.53
N PRO A 38 -44.91 -17.90 -22.55
CA PRO A 38 -45.33 -18.46 -21.26
C PRO A 38 -46.17 -17.49 -20.42
N SER A 39 -45.84 -16.20 -20.48
CA SER A 39 -46.59 -15.13 -19.82
C SER A 39 -47.98 -14.94 -20.44
N THR A 40 -49.03 -15.36 -19.73
CA THR A 40 -50.43 -15.21 -20.16
C THR A 40 -50.84 -13.74 -20.29
N ALA A 41 -50.32 -12.85 -19.43
CA ALA A 41 -50.52 -11.41 -19.53
C ALA A 41 -49.92 -10.83 -20.82
N LEU A 42 -48.66 -11.20 -21.14
CA LEU A 42 -48.00 -10.78 -22.37
C LEU A 42 -48.70 -11.35 -23.61
N LYS A 43 -49.04 -12.65 -23.60
CA LYS A 43 -49.75 -13.31 -24.69
C LYS A 43 -51.11 -12.65 -24.96
N GLY A 44 -51.88 -12.37 -23.90
CA GLY A 44 -53.16 -11.66 -24.00
C GLY A 44 -53.02 -10.24 -24.57
N TYR A 45 -51.99 -9.50 -24.13
CA TYR A 45 -51.64 -8.18 -24.66
C TYR A 45 -51.30 -8.22 -26.17
N LEU A 46 -50.41 -9.14 -26.58
CA LEU A 46 -49.99 -9.29 -27.97
C LEU A 46 -51.14 -9.74 -28.87
N ASN A 47 -52.00 -10.65 -28.39
CA ASN A 47 -53.23 -11.05 -29.08
C ASN A 47 -54.21 -9.88 -29.24
N GLY A 48 -54.28 -8.97 -28.26
CA GLY A 48 -55.00 -7.71 -28.37
C GLY A 48 -54.49 -6.81 -29.49
N LEU A 49 -53.17 -6.62 -29.61
CA LEU A 49 -52.56 -5.88 -30.73
C LEU A 49 -52.82 -6.53 -32.09
N LEU A 50 -52.89 -7.86 -32.13
CA LEU A 50 -53.19 -8.66 -33.33
C LEU A 50 -54.70 -8.76 -33.63
N ASN A 51 -55.57 -8.16 -32.81
CA ASN A 51 -57.04 -8.23 -32.91
C ASN A 51 -57.60 -9.67 -32.89
N GLN A 52 -57.00 -10.57 -32.12
CA GLN A 52 -57.43 -11.95 -31.96
C GLN A 52 -57.66 -12.33 -30.47
N PRO A 53 -58.38 -13.43 -30.16
CA PRO A 53 -58.66 -13.82 -28.76
C PRO A 53 -57.41 -13.96 -27.89
N ALA A 54 -57.51 -13.60 -26.61
CA ALA A 54 -56.37 -13.46 -25.70
C ALA A 54 -55.49 -14.73 -25.55
N ASP A 55 -56.07 -15.92 -25.71
CA ASP A 55 -55.36 -17.19 -25.60
C ASP A 55 -54.92 -17.79 -26.94
N SER A 56 -55.18 -17.13 -28.07
CA SER A 56 -54.82 -17.62 -29.41
C SER A 56 -53.32 -17.89 -29.56
N PRO A 57 -52.90 -18.92 -30.33
CA PRO A 57 -51.52 -19.07 -30.77
C PRO A 57 -51.04 -17.84 -31.55
N ILE A 58 -49.75 -17.54 -31.45
CA ILE A 58 -49.09 -16.46 -32.20
C ILE A 58 -47.94 -17.08 -33.01
N THR A 59 -47.85 -16.70 -34.28
CA THR A 59 -46.76 -17.08 -35.19
C THR A 59 -45.69 -16.00 -35.27
N GLU A 60 -44.47 -16.36 -35.71
CA GLU A 60 -43.41 -15.37 -35.94
C GLU A 60 -43.82 -14.31 -36.97
N GLU A 61 -44.58 -14.67 -38.01
CA GLU A 61 -45.10 -13.73 -39.02
C GLU A 61 -46.17 -12.77 -38.47
N GLN A 62 -46.81 -13.12 -37.34
CA GLN A 62 -47.70 -12.22 -36.63
C GLN A 62 -46.90 -11.25 -35.75
N LEU A 63 -45.90 -11.73 -34.98
CA LEU A 63 -45.05 -10.82 -34.20
C LEU A 63 -44.22 -9.87 -35.07
N SER A 64 -43.78 -10.29 -36.27
CA SER A 64 -43.08 -9.40 -37.20
C SER A 64 -43.93 -8.25 -37.75
N LYS A 65 -45.24 -8.19 -37.44
CA LYS A 65 -46.14 -7.06 -37.76
C LYS A 65 -46.28 -6.07 -36.59
N ILE A 66 -45.76 -6.40 -35.40
CA ILE A 66 -45.80 -5.54 -34.22
C ILE A 66 -44.53 -4.68 -34.18
N THR A 67 -44.69 -3.37 -34.40
CA THR A 67 -43.58 -2.40 -34.39
C THR A 67 -43.44 -1.61 -33.09
N SER A 68 -44.45 -1.65 -32.21
CA SER A 68 -44.44 -0.96 -30.93
C SER A 68 -45.14 -1.78 -29.84
N ILE A 69 -44.52 -1.83 -28.66
CA ILE A 69 -45.05 -2.45 -27.45
C ILE A 69 -44.97 -1.45 -26.29
N THR A 70 -46.06 -1.31 -25.56
CA THR A 70 -46.17 -0.49 -24.34
C THR A 70 -46.88 -1.31 -23.26
N LEU A 71 -46.12 -1.85 -22.31
CA LEU A 71 -46.64 -2.63 -21.18
C LEU A 71 -46.83 -1.71 -19.97
N LYS A 72 -47.99 -1.80 -19.30
CA LYS A 72 -48.21 -1.08 -18.04
C LYS A 72 -48.90 -2.00 -17.02
N GLY A 73 -48.28 -2.17 -15.85
CA GLY A 73 -48.83 -2.92 -14.74
C GLY A 73 -47.97 -4.10 -14.27
N ALA A 74 -48.14 -4.46 -13.00
CA ALA A 74 -47.32 -5.43 -12.28
C ALA A 74 -47.56 -6.90 -12.69
N GLU A 75 -48.53 -7.17 -13.57
CA GLU A 75 -48.78 -8.46 -14.21
C GLU A 75 -47.74 -8.81 -15.29
N PHE A 76 -47.01 -7.84 -15.82
CA PHE A 76 -45.93 -8.06 -16.77
C PHE A 76 -44.61 -8.34 -16.02
N THR A 77 -44.18 -9.61 -16.06
CA THR A 77 -42.98 -10.13 -15.38
C THR A 77 -41.97 -10.77 -16.33
N ASP A 78 -42.46 -11.50 -17.33
CA ASP A 78 -41.68 -12.26 -18.31
C ASP A 78 -41.95 -11.74 -19.73
N LEU A 79 -40.87 -11.60 -20.51
CA LEU A 79 -40.83 -11.08 -21.89
C LEU A 79 -40.51 -12.15 -22.94
N THR A 80 -40.41 -13.42 -22.54
CA THR A 80 -40.09 -14.55 -23.43
C THR A 80 -41.05 -14.61 -24.63
N GLY A 81 -40.48 -14.66 -25.83
CA GLY A 81 -41.18 -14.60 -27.11
C GLY A 81 -41.02 -13.25 -27.83
N LEU A 82 -40.67 -12.16 -27.13
CA LEU A 82 -40.44 -10.86 -27.77
C LEU A 82 -39.19 -10.81 -28.64
N GLU A 83 -38.29 -11.80 -28.56
CA GLU A 83 -37.17 -11.92 -29.51
C GLU A 83 -37.59 -12.30 -30.93
N LYS A 84 -38.88 -12.64 -31.13
CA LYS A 84 -39.47 -12.92 -32.45
C LYS A 84 -40.19 -11.71 -33.05
N ALA A 85 -40.28 -10.59 -32.32
CA ALA A 85 -40.83 -9.33 -32.81
C ALA A 85 -39.78 -8.54 -33.63
N THR A 86 -39.27 -9.16 -34.70
CA THR A 86 -38.05 -8.70 -35.42
C THR A 86 -38.11 -7.29 -36.02
N ASN A 87 -39.31 -6.70 -36.14
CA ASN A 87 -39.55 -5.32 -36.60
C ASN A 87 -39.95 -4.36 -35.45
N LEU A 88 -39.67 -4.71 -34.19
CA LEU A 88 -39.98 -3.88 -33.02
C LEU A 88 -39.06 -2.65 -32.95
N ILE A 89 -39.65 -1.47 -33.20
CA ILE A 89 -38.97 -0.16 -33.19
C ILE A 89 -39.05 0.50 -31.81
N SER A 90 -40.14 0.26 -31.06
CA SER A 90 -40.38 0.86 -29.74
C SER A 90 -40.81 -0.18 -28.70
N PHE A 91 -40.06 -0.29 -27.61
CA PHE A 91 -40.48 -1.00 -26.40
C PHE A 91 -40.54 -0.03 -25.22
N ARG A 92 -41.66 0.00 -24.49
CA ARG A 92 -41.86 0.81 -23.29
C ARG A 92 -42.53 0.00 -22.18
N ASN A 93 -42.12 0.26 -20.95
CA ASN A 93 -42.68 -0.37 -19.75
C ASN A 93 -42.88 0.64 -18.61
N ASP A 94 -43.92 0.42 -17.81
CA ASP A 94 -44.37 1.31 -16.74
C ASP A 94 -45.09 0.50 -15.64
N ASP A 95 -44.84 0.77 -14.36
CA ASP A 95 -45.33 -0.04 -13.20
C ASP A 95 -45.11 -1.58 -13.30
N THR A 96 -44.20 -2.06 -14.16
CA THR A 96 -44.02 -3.51 -14.44
C THR A 96 -43.07 -4.20 -13.45
N LYS A 97 -43.15 -5.54 -13.36
CA LYS A 97 -42.25 -6.38 -12.57
C LYS A 97 -41.27 -7.19 -13.42
N ILE A 98 -40.81 -6.60 -14.52
CA ILE A 98 -39.83 -7.20 -15.42
C ILE A 98 -38.44 -7.12 -14.77
N THR A 99 -37.76 -8.27 -14.72
CA THR A 99 -36.38 -8.42 -14.23
C THR A 99 -35.38 -8.77 -15.33
N ASP A 100 -35.84 -9.29 -16.48
CA ASP A 100 -35.01 -9.62 -17.64
C ASP A 100 -35.54 -8.95 -18.91
N PHE A 101 -34.69 -8.18 -19.57
CA PHE A 101 -34.97 -7.48 -20.82
C PHE A 101 -34.25 -8.12 -22.03
N SER A 102 -33.51 -9.22 -21.83
CA SER A 102 -32.80 -9.96 -22.87
C SER A 102 -33.66 -10.41 -24.06
N PRO A 103 -34.96 -10.77 -23.91
CA PRO A 103 -35.83 -11.05 -25.06
C PRO A 103 -36.02 -9.83 -25.99
N VAL A 104 -36.17 -8.63 -25.41
CA VAL A 104 -36.36 -7.38 -26.16
C VAL A 104 -35.05 -6.93 -26.84
N LEU A 105 -33.93 -7.00 -26.13
CA LEU A 105 -32.60 -6.55 -26.60
C LEU A 105 -32.00 -7.36 -27.76
N LYS A 106 -32.60 -8.50 -28.12
CA LYS A 106 -32.29 -9.25 -29.35
C LYS A 106 -32.81 -8.54 -30.61
N ASN A 107 -33.79 -7.63 -30.50
CA ASN A 107 -34.38 -6.91 -31.64
C ASN A 107 -33.51 -5.72 -32.05
N LYS A 108 -32.58 -5.95 -32.98
CA LYS A 108 -31.67 -4.92 -33.55
C LYS A 108 -32.36 -3.88 -34.47
N THR A 109 -33.67 -3.71 -34.32
CA THR A 109 -34.52 -2.69 -34.96
C THR A 109 -35.02 -1.63 -33.95
N LEU A 110 -34.72 -1.78 -32.66
CA LEU A 110 -35.15 -0.86 -31.60
C LEU A 110 -34.51 0.52 -31.71
N GLU A 111 -35.33 1.55 -31.86
CA GLU A 111 -34.95 2.97 -31.81
C GLU A 111 -35.30 3.60 -30.45
N TYR A 112 -36.39 3.15 -29.83
CA TYR A 112 -36.92 3.66 -28.56
C TYR A 112 -37.02 2.53 -27.53
N LEU A 113 -36.29 2.66 -26.41
CA LEU A 113 -36.26 1.66 -25.36
C LEU A 113 -36.48 2.27 -23.97
N SER A 114 -37.47 1.76 -23.26
CA SER A 114 -37.63 1.94 -21.81
C SER A 114 -37.34 0.64 -21.09
N MET A 115 -36.56 0.70 -20.01
CA MET A 115 -36.32 -0.41 -19.08
C MET A 115 -36.45 0.11 -17.64
N ASN A 116 -37.67 0.53 -17.27
CA ASN A 116 -37.98 1.08 -15.95
C ASN A 116 -38.32 -0.06 -14.98
N SER A 117 -37.54 -0.29 -13.94
CA SER A 117 -37.85 -1.32 -12.94
C SER A 117 -37.07 -1.08 -11.66
N GLU A 118 -37.78 -0.99 -10.52
CA GLU A 118 -37.17 -0.86 -9.18
C GLU A 118 -36.18 -2.01 -8.87
N THR A 119 -36.33 -3.14 -9.56
CA THR A 119 -35.48 -4.33 -9.42
C THR A 119 -34.17 -4.28 -10.23
N LEU A 120 -34.00 -3.31 -11.13
CA LEU A 120 -32.75 -3.16 -11.88
C LEU A 120 -31.67 -2.49 -11.02
N THR A 121 -30.48 -3.06 -11.09
CA THR A 121 -29.22 -2.57 -10.50
C THR A 121 -28.13 -2.60 -11.57
N ASN A 122 -26.95 -2.07 -11.25
CA ASN A 122 -25.80 -2.16 -12.14
C ASN A 122 -25.44 -3.62 -12.50
N ASP A 123 -25.74 -4.59 -11.64
CA ASP A 123 -25.32 -5.98 -11.79
C ASP A 123 -26.17 -6.75 -12.80
N ASN A 124 -27.50 -6.65 -12.69
CA ASN A 124 -28.45 -7.37 -13.55
C ASN A 124 -28.75 -6.63 -14.87
N PHE A 125 -28.39 -5.35 -14.99
CA PHE A 125 -28.48 -4.63 -16.24
C PHE A 125 -27.49 -5.18 -17.28
N PRO A 126 -27.91 -5.49 -18.52
CA PRO A 126 -27.00 -5.96 -19.56
C PRO A 126 -26.09 -4.84 -20.09
N ASP A 127 -24.94 -5.19 -20.66
CA ASP A 127 -24.20 -4.24 -21.50
C ASP A 127 -24.97 -4.02 -22.81
N ILE A 128 -25.25 -2.76 -23.14
CA ILE A 128 -26.00 -2.38 -24.35
C ILE A 128 -25.26 -1.35 -25.21
N ASN A 129 -23.94 -1.19 -25.00
CA ASN A 129 -23.08 -0.36 -25.85
C ASN A 129 -23.13 -0.80 -27.34
N ASP A 130 -23.52 -2.04 -27.63
CA ASP A 130 -23.67 -2.63 -28.97
C ASP A 130 -25.01 -2.32 -29.68
N GLN A 131 -25.93 -1.60 -29.03
CA GLN A 131 -27.28 -1.36 -29.54
C GLN A 131 -27.31 -0.15 -30.48
N ASP A 132 -26.78 -0.33 -31.69
CA ASP A 132 -26.49 0.75 -32.64
C ASP A 132 -27.72 1.53 -33.15
N LYS A 133 -28.95 0.99 -33.02
CA LYS A 133 -30.19 1.68 -33.44
C LYS A 133 -30.84 2.56 -32.38
N ILE A 134 -30.53 2.36 -31.09
CA ILE A 134 -31.25 3.07 -30.03
C ILE A 134 -30.85 4.55 -30.03
N ILE A 135 -31.83 5.42 -30.31
CA ILE A 135 -31.71 6.88 -30.26
C ILE A 135 -32.33 7.46 -28.98
N ASN A 136 -33.20 6.71 -28.31
CA ASN A 136 -33.91 7.14 -27.10
C ASN A 136 -33.91 6.03 -26.06
N LEU A 137 -33.31 6.30 -24.89
CA LEU A 137 -33.20 5.35 -23.78
C LEU A 137 -33.79 5.96 -22.50
N THR A 138 -34.63 5.19 -21.79
CA THR A 138 -35.28 5.59 -20.54
C THR A 138 -35.10 4.51 -19.47
N LEU A 139 -34.50 4.87 -18.32
CA LEU A 139 -33.96 4.02 -17.26
C LEU A 139 -34.36 4.53 -15.86
N THR A 140 -35.62 4.91 -15.68
CA THR A 140 -36.06 5.69 -14.51
C THR A 140 -36.50 4.81 -13.34
N SER A 141 -36.47 5.36 -12.12
CA SER A 141 -36.98 4.69 -10.91
C SER A 141 -36.37 3.30 -10.68
N SER A 142 -35.04 3.23 -10.75
CA SER A 142 -34.25 2.00 -10.63
C SER A 142 -33.23 2.14 -9.48
N ASN A 143 -32.39 1.13 -9.25
CA ASN A 143 -31.35 1.15 -8.22
C ASN A 143 -29.94 1.27 -8.84
N PHE A 144 -29.76 2.18 -9.80
CA PHE A 144 -28.47 2.43 -10.44
C PHE A 144 -27.53 3.31 -9.61
N THR A 145 -26.23 3.16 -9.86
CA THR A 145 -25.18 4.11 -9.46
C THR A 145 -24.37 4.50 -10.71
N ASN A 146 -23.35 5.36 -10.57
CA ASN A 146 -22.46 5.79 -11.67
C ASN A 146 -21.90 4.64 -12.55
N ASP A 147 -21.79 3.42 -12.01
CA ASP A 147 -21.36 2.23 -12.76
C ASP A 147 -22.28 1.87 -13.94
N ILE A 148 -23.56 2.28 -13.93
CA ILE A 148 -24.48 2.08 -15.07
C ILE A 148 -23.95 2.68 -16.37
N PHE A 149 -23.21 3.79 -16.28
CA PHE A 149 -22.69 4.49 -17.44
C PHE A 149 -21.67 3.66 -18.22
N LYS A 150 -20.92 2.77 -17.56
CA LYS A 150 -20.01 1.82 -18.21
C LYS A 150 -20.74 0.94 -19.24
N LYS A 151 -22.02 0.63 -19.01
CA LYS A 151 -22.87 -0.22 -19.87
C LYS A 151 -23.64 0.52 -20.97
N ILE A 152 -23.57 1.87 -21.02
CA ILE A 152 -24.29 2.69 -22.02
C ILE A 152 -23.45 3.81 -22.69
N HIS A 153 -22.32 4.25 -22.12
CA HIS A 153 -21.57 5.44 -22.58
C HIS A 153 -21.04 5.41 -24.02
N LEU A 154 -20.93 4.23 -24.65
CA LEU A 154 -20.42 4.08 -26.02
C LEU A 154 -21.53 3.94 -27.07
N MET A 155 -22.81 4.01 -26.69
CA MET A 155 -23.96 3.85 -27.61
C MET A 155 -23.89 4.87 -28.77
N PRO A 156 -23.68 4.44 -30.03
CA PRO A 156 -23.17 5.32 -31.09
C PRO A 156 -24.20 6.27 -31.69
N ASN A 157 -25.49 6.06 -31.40
CA ASN A 157 -26.60 6.86 -31.92
C ASN A 157 -27.54 7.44 -30.84
N LEU A 158 -27.23 7.26 -29.55
CA LEU A 158 -28.08 7.74 -28.47
C LEU A 158 -28.15 9.28 -28.47
N ASP A 159 -29.37 9.81 -28.62
CA ASP A 159 -29.69 11.24 -28.75
C ASP A 159 -30.36 11.78 -27.47
N TYR A 160 -31.18 10.94 -26.85
CA TYR A 160 -31.94 11.23 -25.64
C TYR A 160 -31.73 10.14 -24.59
N LEU A 161 -31.31 10.54 -23.38
CA LEU A 161 -31.23 9.69 -22.20
C LEU A 161 -32.07 10.29 -21.07
N ASN A 162 -32.95 9.48 -20.48
CA ASN A 162 -33.64 9.78 -19.24
C ASN A 162 -33.34 8.72 -18.19
N ILE A 163 -32.64 9.08 -17.12
CA ILE A 163 -32.26 8.21 -16.01
C ILE A 163 -32.65 8.80 -14.64
N GLN A 164 -33.59 9.76 -14.64
CA GLN A 164 -34.13 10.40 -13.43
C GLN A 164 -34.62 9.39 -12.36
N SER A 165 -34.62 9.82 -11.11
CA SER A 165 -35.02 9.06 -9.91
C SER A 165 -34.12 7.85 -9.61
N ASN A 166 -32.81 8.02 -9.75
CA ASN A 166 -31.77 7.10 -9.29
C ASN A 166 -30.82 7.85 -8.32
N SER A 167 -31.18 7.95 -7.03
CA SER A 167 -30.51 8.82 -6.04
C SER A 167 -29.01 8.60 -5.84
N LYS A 168 -28.48 7.44 -6.28
CA LYS A 168 -27.07 7.05 -6.16
C LYS A 168 -26.25 7.32 -7.43
N ILE A 169 -26.82 8.00 -8.41
CA ILE A 169 -26.09 8.62 -9.51
C ILE A 169 -25.60 10.00 -9.04
N THR A 170 -24.29 10.14 -8.86
CA THR A 170 -23.63 11.33 -8.30
C THR A 170 -22.65 12.02 -9.26
N ASP A 171 -22.21 11.31 -10.31
CA ASP A 171 -21.26 11.78 -11.32
C ASP A 171 -21.70 11.37 -12.72
N ILE A 172 -21.81 12.34 -13.64
CA ILE A 172 -22.23 12.16 -15.04
C ILE A 172 -21.06 12.21 -16.04
N THR A 173 -19.80 12.26 -15.58
CA THR A 173 -18.61 12.48 -16.44
C THR A 173 -18.51 11.50 -17.61
N LEU A 174 -18.77 10.20 -17.37
CA LEU A 174 -18.73 9.16 -18.42
C LEU A 174 -19.77 9.39 -19.55
N LEU A 175 -20.84 10.14 -19.32
CA LEU A 175 -21.83 10.42 -20.37
C LEU A 175 -21.32 11.41 -21.44
N ALA A 176 -20.19 12.10 -21.21
CA ALA A 176 -19.56 12.97 -22.21
C ALA A 176 -18.96 12.20 -23.41
N ASP A 177 -18.74 10.89 -23.26
CA ASP A 177 -18.26 10.04 -24.34
C ASP A 177 -19.33 9.80 -25.42
N LEU A 178 -20.61 9.79 -25.04
CA LEU A 178 -21.75 9.57 -25.94
C LEU A 178 -21.71 10.52 -27.14
N PRO A 179 -21.46 10.02 -28.37
CA PRO A 179 -21.07 10.87 -29.49
C PRO A 179 -22.21 11.77 -30.00
N LYS A 180 -23.47 11.46 -29.70
CA LYS A 180 -24.65 12.13 -30.27
C LYS A 180 -25.68 12.64 -29.25
N LEU A 181 -25.43 12.51 -27.94
CA LEU A 181 -26.41 12.87 -26.91
C LEU A 181 -26.70 14.38 -26.94
N LYS A 182 -27.96 14.74 -27.16
CA LYS A 182 -28.46 16.13 -27.11
C LYS A 182 -29.34 16.41 -25.91
N THR A 183 -30.01 15.40 -25.36
CA THR A 183 -30.93 15.56 -24.21
C THR A 183 -30.58 14.61 -23.08
N LEU A 184 -30.36 15.16 -21.88
CA LEU A 184 -30.08 14.40 -20.66
C LEU A 184 -31.06 14.81 -19.55
N PHE A 185 -31.85 13.84 -19.08
CA PHE A 185 -32.80 13.97 -17.98
C PHE A 185 -32.30 13.12 -16.79
N VAL A 186 -31.96 13.78 -15.69
CA VAL A 186 -31.29 13.28 -14.47
C VAL A 186 -31.87 13.95 -13.21
N GLN A 187 -33.19 14.09 -13.15
CA GLN A 187 -33.88 14.75 -12.02
C GLN A 187 -34.03 13.81 -10.82
N PHE A 188 -33.99 14.34 -9.59
CA PHE A 188 -34.07 13.54 -8.36
C PHE A 188 -32.97 12.47 -8.20
N ASP A 189 -31.83 12.66 -8.87
CA ASP A 189 -30.60 11.89 -8.68
C ASP A 189 -29.77 12.52 -7.54
N GLY A 190 -28.49 12.16 -7.40
CA GLY A 190 -27.58 12.67 -6.36
C GLY A 190 -26.41 13.52 -6.90
N ILE A 191 -26.55 14.11 -8.10
CA ILE A 191 -25.43 14.71 -8.85
C ILE A 191 -24.88 15.95 -8.16
N VAL A 192 -23.58 15.92 -7.87
CA VAL A 192 -22.87 16.98 -7.14
C VAL A 192 -22.24 18.00 -8.08
N ASP A 193 -21.69 17.55 -9.21
CA ASP A 193 -20.87 18.36 -10.10
C ASP A 193 -21.41 18.37 -11.54
N PHE A 194 -21.65 19.57 -12.07
CA PHE A 194 -22.08 19.81 -13.44
C PHE A 194 -20.97 20.45 -14.31
N THR A 195 -19.75 20.64 -13.82
CA THR A 195 -18.58 20.99 -14.66
C THR A 195 -18.31 20.00 -15.81
N PRO A 196 -18.62 18.68 -15.72
CA PRO A 196 -18.43 17.77 -16.84
C PRO A 196 -19.27 18.08 -18.08
N ILE A 197 -20.37 18.88 -17.98
CA ILE A 197 -21.24 19.15 -19.14
C ILE A 197 -20.52 19.92 -20.26
N ASN A 198 -19.44 20.63 -19.93
CA ASN A 198 -18.58 21.32 -20.90
C ASN A 198 -17.88 20.35 -21.86
N ASN A 199 -17.74 19.07 -21.50
CA ASN A 199 -17.08 18.05 -22.31
C ASN A 199 -18.03 17.36 -23.30
N PHE A 200 -19.35 17.57 -23.20
CA PHE A 200 -20.33 16.88 -24.02
C PHE A 200 -20.41 17.51 -25.42
N LYS A 201 -19.93 16.75 -26.42
CA LYS A 201 -19.80 17.17 -27.83
C LYS A 201 -21.10 17.73 -28.46
N ASN A 202 -22.27 17.27 -28.01
CA ASN A 202 -23.57 17.56 -28.63
C ASN A 202 -24.70 17.95 -27.67
N LEU A 203 -24.47 18.05 -26.35
CA LEU A 203 -25.54 18.28 -25.37
C LEU A 203 -26.18 19.67 -25.57
N LYS A 204 -27.52 19.71 -25.61
CA LYS A 204 -28.34 20.92 -25.79
C LYS A 204 -29.41 21.12 -24.74
N SER A 205 -29.85 20.05 -24.09
CA SER A 205 -30.91 20.11 -23.08
C SER A 205 -30.55 19.26 -21.87
N LEU A 206 -30.37 19.90 -20.71
CA LEU A 206 -30.22 19.26 -19.40
C LEU A 206 -31.42 19.58 -18.52
N ALA A 207 -32.09 18.54 -18.01
CA ALA A 207 -32.99 18.64 -16.88
C ALA A 207 -32.41 17.85 -15.71
N ALA A 208 -32.03 18.55 -14.65
CA ALA A 208 -31.35 18.01 -13.47
C ALA A 208 -31.91 18.63 -12.18
N PHE A 209 -33.21 18.97 -12.17
CA PHE A 209 -33.81 19.63 -11.02
C PHE A 209 -33.94 18.67 -9.82
N GLY A 210 -33.80 19.21 -8.61
CA GLY A 210 -34.12 18.49 -7.38
C GLY A 210 -33.15 17.38 -6.96
N GLN A 211 -31.84 17.54 -7.20
CA GLN A 211 -30.81 16.59 -6.72
C GLN A 211 -30.87 16.41 -5.19
N ASN A 212 -30.65 15.19 -4.69
CA ASN A 212 -30.44 14.90 -3.27
C ASN A 212 -28.96 14.56 -3.01
N ILE A 213 -28.16 15.59 -2.79
CA ILE A 213 -26.71 15.48 -2.57
C ILE A 213 -26.45 15.09 -1.12
N GLY A 214 -25.76 13.97 -0.88
CA GLY A 214 -25.35 13.55 0.47
C GLY A 214 -25.73 12.13 0.86
N ASP A 215 -26.69 11.50 0.17
CA ASP A 215 -27.11 10.12 0.43
C ASP A 215 -25.90 9.17 0.39
N GLY A 216 -25.63 8.48 1.50
CA GLY A 216 -24.48 7.57 1.65
C GLY A 216 -23.11 8.23 1.79
N HIS A 217 -22.97 9.56 1.87
CA HIS A 217 -21.68 10.21 2.16
C HIS A 217 -21.13 9.79 3.53
N ALA A 218 -19.80 9.58 3.59
CA ALA A 218 -19.11 9.33 4.86
C ALA A 218 -19.14 10.59 5.76
N PRO A 219 -19.13 10.45 7.11
CA PRO A 219 -19.04 11.59 8.01
C PRO A 219 -17.78 12.43 7.77
N LYS A 220 -17.94 13.75 7.78
CA LYS A 220 -16.85 14.71 7.63
C LYS A 220 -16.28 15.06 9.00
N LYS A 221 -15.07 14.60 9.29
CA LYS A 221 -14.30 15.05 10.46
C LYS A 221 -13.95 16.53 10.36
N ILE A 222 -14.15 17.25 11.45
CA ILE A 222 -13.70 18.61 11.73
C ILE A 222 -13.18 18.72 13.17
N THR A 223 -12.44 19.79 13.47
CA THR A 223 -12.15 20.20 14.86
C THR A 223 -13.06 21.33 15.31
N THR A 224 -13.19 21.55 16.62
CA THR A 224 -13.98 22.65 17.20
C THR A 224 -13.61 24.04 16.70
N THR A 225 -12.37 24.26 16.27
CA THR A 225 -11.89 25.57 15.79
C THR A 225 -12.41 25.95 14.40
N GLN A 226 -12.98 24.97 13.67
CA GLN A 226 -13.68 25.20 12.42
C GLN A 226 -15.14 25.67 12.65
N LEU A 227 -15.59 25.68 13.90
CA LEU A 227 -16.83 26.28 14.37
C LEU A 227 -16.52 27.57 15.16
N LYS A 228 -17.51 28.45 15.35
CA LYS A 228 -17.34 29.66 16.17
C LYS A 228 -18.35 29.64 17.32
N TYR A 229 -17.85 29.44 18.53
CA TYR A 229 -18.66 29.46 19.75
C TYR A 229 -18.43 30.77 20.53
N ASP A 230 -19.53 31.43 20.90
CA ASP A 230 -19.54 32.62 21.77
C ASP A 230 -20.19 32.25 23.11
N ASP A 231 -19.37 32.20 24.15
CA ASP A 231 -19.75 31.84 25.51
C ASP A 231 -20.57 32.93 26.22
N SER A 232 -20.39 34.20 25.85
CA SER A 232 -21.14 35.33 26.42
C SER A 232 -22.52 35.49 25.79
N ALA A 233 -22.71 35.01 24.56
CA ALA A 233 -23.99 35.01 23.85
C ALA A 233 -24.74 33.65 23.90
N GLU A 234 -24.10 32.57 24.38
CA GLU A 234 -24.57 31.18 24.23
C GLU A 234 -24.90 30.84 22.76
N THR A 235 -23.99 31.14 21.82
CA THR A 235 -24.22 30.86 20.38
C THR A 235 -23.13 30.00 19.76
N LEU A 236 -23.53 29.16 18.81
CA LEU A 236 -22.65 28.37 17.96
C LEU A 236 -22.93 28.68 16.49
N PHE A 237 -21.96 29.24 15.78
CA PHE A 237 -22.01 29.46 14.34
C PHE A 237 -21.24 28.36 13.59
N ILE A 238 -21.95 27.73 12.65
CA ILE A 238 -21.47 26.67 11.75
C ILE A 238 -21.30 27.30 10.35
N PRO A 239 -20.08 27.53 9.86
CA PRO A 239 -19.86 28.15 8.55
C PRO A 239 -20.18 27.21 7.40
N PHE A 240 -20.70 27.74 6.29
CA PHE A 240 -20.90 26.95 5.07
C PHE A 240 -19.61 26.59 4.33
N SER A 241 -18.47 27.22 4.67
CA SER A 241 -17.15 26.87 4.13
C SER A 241 -16.64 25.50 4.56
N ILE A 242 -17.20 24.88 5.61
CA ILE A 242 -16.85 23.51 6.01
C ILE A 242 -17.74 22.43 5.37
N MET A 243 -18.73 22.82 4.55
CA MET A 243 -19.64 21.89 3.87
C MET A 243 -18.96 21.32 2.61
N PRO A 244 -18.50 20.05 2.61
CA PRO A 244 -17.94 19.43 1.42
C PRO A 244 -19.01 19.24 0.34
N ASN A 245 -18.61 18.86 -0.88
CA ASN A 245 -19.51 18.28 -1.89
C ASN A 245 -20.81 19.08 -2.14
N ARG A 246 -20.73 20.42 -2.19
CA ARG A 246 -21.88 21.27 -2.55
C ARG A 246 -22.15 21.20 -4.05
N LEU A 247 -23.41 21.39 -4.44
CA LEU A 247 -23.82 21.46 -5.84
C LEU A 247 -22.98 22.51 -6.57
N THR A 248 -22.24 22.07 -7.60
CA THR A 248 -21.34 22.91 -8.37
C THR A 248 -21.82 22.97 -9.82
N SER A 249 -22.12 24.19 -10.28
CA SER A 249 -22.53 24.50 -11.66
C SER A 249 -21.39 24.33 -12.66
N PHE A 250 -21.71 24.35 -13.95
CA PHE A 250 -20.76 24.13 -15.04
C PHE A 250 -19.57 25.10 -15.10
N ASP A 251 -19.74 26.27 -14.50
CA ASP A 251 -18.83 27.40 -14.40
C ASP A 251 -18.19 27.52 -13.00
N GLY A 252 -18.44 26.56 -12.11
CA GLY A 252 -17.99 26.59 -10.71
C GLY A 252 -18.92 27.34 -9.76
N TYR A 253 -20.04 27.92 -10.23
CA TYR A 253 -21.00 28.58 -9.34
C TYR A 253 -21.63 27.57 -8.36
N GLN A 254 -21.51 27.83 -7.05
CA GLN A 254 -22.14 27.02 -6.00
C GLN A 254 -23.36 27.76 -5.42
N PRO A 255 -24.60 27.26 -5.60
CA PRO A 255 -25.77 27.95 -5.09
C PRO A 255 -25.80 28.02 -3.55
N PRO A 256 -26.29 29.12 -2.96
CA PRO A 256 -26.42 29.25 -1.51
C PRO A 256 -27.42 28.25 -0.93
N PHE A 257 -27.37 28.05 0.39
CA PHE A 257 -28.43 27.32 1.11
C PHE A 257 -29.60 28.25 1.43
N THR A 258 -30.77 27.65 1.65
CA THR A 258 -31.97 28.39 2.04
C THR A 258 -31.80 29.08 3.40
N LYS A 259 -32.16 30.37 3.45
CA LYS A 259 -32.22 31.15 4.70
C LYS A 259 -33.47 30.82 5.53
N SER A 260 -34.33 29.93 5.04
CA SER A 260 -35.54 29.51 5.75
C SER A 260 -35.22 28.45 6.81
N ASN A 261 -35.41 28.81 8.06
CA ASN A 261 -35.31 27.89 9.20
C ASN A 261 -36.55 27.00 9.37
N SER A 262 -37.50 26.92 8.43
CA SER A 262 -38.63 26.00 8.56
C SER A 262 -38.19 24.53 8.45
N SER A 263 -38.89 23.62 9.13
CA SER A 263 -38.58 22.18 9.13
C SER A 263 -38.64 21.50 7.76
N SER A 264 -39.26 22.15 6.77
CA SER A 264 -39.35 21.74 5.37
C SER A 264 -38.18 22.23 4.50
N ASN A 265 -37.36 23.14 5.02
CA ASN A 265 -36.25 23.81 4.34
C ASN A 265 -34.89 23.53 5.01
N THR A 266 -34.86 23.46 6.35
CA THR A 266 -33.65 23.20 7.14
C THR A 266 -33.93 22.24 8.31
N TYR A 267 -33.08 21.22 8.42
CA TYR A 267 -32.95 20.31 9.55
C TYR A 267 -31.51 20.36 10.08
N LEU A 268 -31.36 20.49 11.40
CA LEU A 268 -30.09 20.36 12.11
C LEU A 268 -30.30 19.47 13.33
N SER A 269 -29.38 18.54 13.60
CA SER A 269 -29.31 17.79 14.86
C SER A 269 -27.90 17.79 15.43
N PHE A 270 -27.80 17.79 16.76
CA PHE A 270 -26.57 17.64 17.54
C PHE A 270 -26.66 16.31 18.31
N ASN A 271 -25.64 15.46 18.21
CA ASN A 271 -25.62 14.12 18.81
C ASN A 271 -26.91 13.31 18.54
N GLY A 272 -27.38 13.35 17.29
CA GLY A 272 -28.64 12.73 16.84
C GLY A 272 -29.93 13.42 17.32
N THR A 273 -29.85 14.39 18.24
CA THR A 273 -31.01 15.11 18.77
C THR A 273 -31.29 16.36 17.93
N LYS A 274 -32.51 16.46 17.38
CA LYS A 274 -32.90 17.60 16.55
C LYS A 274 -32.84 18.93 17.32
N VAL A 275 -32.17 19.92 16.75
CA VAL A 275 -32.17 21.30 17.23
C VAL A 275 -33.53 21.95 16.91
N ASP A 276 -34.12 22.67 17.87
CA ASP A 276 -35.36 23.41 17.63
C ASP A 276 -35.14 24.51 16.58
N ASN A 277 -35.96 24.49 15.52
CA ASN A 277 -35.87 25.40 14.39
C ASN A 277 -35.93 26.89 14.79
N SER A 278 -36.59 27.24 15.91
CA SER A 278 -36.65 28.61 16.43
C SER A 278 -35.31 29.12 17.00
N ARG A 279 -34.33 28.23 17.21
CA ARG A 279 -32.96 28.58 17.63
C ARG A 279 -32.06 28.94 16.45
N LEU A 280 -32.48 28.68 15.21
CA LEU A 280 -31.65 28.80 14.02
C LEU A 280 -31.81 30.16 13.34
N SER A 281 -30.70 30.87 13.16
CA SER A 281 -30.58 32.01 12.23
C SER A 281 -29.64 31.61 11.10
N ILE A 282 -29.99 31.94 9.85
CA ILE A 282 -29.27 31.47 8.65
C ILE A 282 -29.03 32.66 7.73
N ASP A 283 -27.79 32.84 7.27
CA ASP A 283 -27.40 33.86 6.30
C ASP A 283 -26.67 33.23 5.09
N ASP A 284 -25.93 34.00 4.30
CA ASP A 284 -25.13 33.47 3.18
C ASP A 284 -23.84 32.76 3.62
N ASN A 285 -23.44 32.92 4.88
CA ASN A 285 -22.15 32.48 5.43
C ASN A 285 -22.27 31.22 6.29
N GLY A 286 -23.41 30.96 6.92
CA GLY A 286 -23.61 29.79 7.76
C GLY A 286 -24.92 29.77 8.57
N VAL A 287 -24.93 28.94 9.61
CA VAL A 287 -26.05 28.78 10.56
C VAL A 287 -25.58 29.15 11.97
N THR A 288 -26.22 30.15 12.57
CA THR A 288 -26.09 30.44 14.02
C THR A 288 -27.16 29.71 14.80
N VAL A 289 -26.74 28.88 15.75
CA VAL A 289 -27.60 28.22 16.73
C VAL A 289 -27.52 28.98 18.05
N ASN A 290 -28.67 29.50 18.49
CA ASN A 290 -28.80 30.24 19.74
C ASN A 290 -29.01 29.29 20.94
N LYS A 291 -28.71 29.75 22.15
CA LYS A 291 -28.87 29.02 23.44
C LYS A 291 -28.12 27.69 23.48
N VAL A 292 -26.89 27.67 22.96
CA VAL A 292 -25.95 26.56 23.12
C VAL A 292 -25.12 26.91 24.34
N SER A 293 -25.27 26.17 25.44
CA SER A 293 -24.44 26.37 26.62
C SER A 293 -23.04 25.80 26.40
N LYS A 294 -22.07 26.21 27.23
CA LYS A 294 -20.70 25.70 27.19
C LYS A 294 -20.65 24.16 27.25
N GLY A 295 -21.49 23.56 28.09
CA GLY A 295 -21.62 22.10 28.21
C GLY A 295 -22.26 21.43 26.99
N ASP A 296 -23.19 22.11 26.28
CA ASP A 296 -23.72 21.59 25.01
C ASP A 296 -22.66 21.61 23.91
N PHE A 297 -21.81 22.65 23.87
CA PHE A 297 -20.71 22.75 22.93
C PHE A 297 -19.62 21.71 23.24
N ASP A 298 -19.14 21.63 24.48
CA ASP A 298 -18.06 20.73 24.92
C ASP A 298 -18.44 19.23 24.89
N SER A 299 -19.74 18.92 24.72
CA SER A 299 -20.24 17.57 24.49
C SER A 299 -20.72 17.31 23.05
N LEU A 300 -20.55 18.26 22.13
CA LEU A 300 -20.90 18.08 20.71
C LEU A 300 -19.90 17.13 20.04
N GLU A 301 -20.23 15.84 19.94
CA GLU A 301 -19.43 14.83 19.23
C GLU A 301 -19.78 14.78 17.74
N THR A 302 -21.05 15.02 17.40
CA THR A 302 -21.55 14.97 16.00
C THR A 302 -22.63 16.00 15.74
N PHE A 303 -22.72 16.47 14.49
CA PHE A 303 -23.93 17.12 13.98
C PHE A 303 -24.30 16.63 12.59
N TYR A 304 -25.58 16.72 12.24
CA TYR A 304 -26.07 16.44 10.89
C TYR A 304 -26.88 17.63 10.39
N TYR A 305 -26.49 18.16 9.25
CA TYR A 305 -27.14 19.27 8.57
C TYR A 305 -27.76 18.76 7.27
N ASN A 306 -29.07 18.96 7.12
CA ASN A 306 -29.79 18.76 5.87
C ASN A 306 -30.57 20.05 5.54
N ALA A 307 -30.38 20.59 4.34
CA ALA A 307 -31.04 21.82 3.91
C ALA A 307 -31.26 21.87 2.40
N ARG A 308 -32.20 22.71 1.96
CA ARG A 308 -32.38 23.01 0.53
C ARG A 308 -31.38 24.04 0.02
N PHE A 309 -31.04 23.93 -1.26
CA PHE A 309 -30.41 25.03 -2.00
C PHE A 309 -31.44 26.14 -2.29
N ASP A 310 -30.98 27.39 -2.30
CA ASP A 310 -31.74 28.55 -2.78
C ASP A 310 -31.34 28.87 -4.22
N ASN A 311 -31.75 27.98 -5.12
CA ASN A 311 -31.42 27.95 -6.54
C ASN A 311 -32.68 27.88 -7.45
N PRO A 312 -33.62 28.84 -7.35
CA PRO A 312 -34.79 28.86 -8.23
C PRO A 312 -34.37 29.02 -9.71
N THR A 313 -35.18 28.50 -10.63
CA THR A 313 -34.89 28.54 -12.09
C THR A 313 -34.64 29.98 -12.56
N GLY A 314 -33.44 30.24 -13.12
CA GLY A 314 -33.01 31.57 -13.56
C GLY A 314 -32.21 32.38 -12.54
N SER A 315 -31.88 31.83 -11.36
CA SER A 315 -30.95 32.45 -10.39
C SER A 315 -29.48 32.09 -10.61
N TYR A 316 -29.19 31.12 -11.48
CA TYR A 316 -27.86 30.58 -11.76
C TYR A 316 -27.50 30.75 -13.24
N PRO A 317 -26.20 30.80 -13.61
CA PRO A 317 -25.74 30.89 -14.99
C PRO A 317 -26.22 29.73 -15.87
N ILE A 318 -26.26 29.96 -17.18
CA ILE A 318 -26.69 28.99 -18.21
C ILE A 318 -25.56 28.90 -19.25
N PRO A 319 -25.16 27.71 -19.73
CA PRO A 319 -24.15 27.60 -20.78
C PRO A 319 -24.72 28.07 -22.13
N ASP A 320 -24.04 29.01 -22.79
CA ASP A 320 -24.45 29.57 -24.11
C ASP A 320 -24.67 28.52 -25.20
N PHE A 321 -24.06 27.34 -25.07
CA PHE A 321 -24.20 26.24 -26.01
C PHE A 321 -25.49 25.41 -25.82
N MET A 322 -26.29 25.65 -24.78
CA MET A 322 -27.51 24.90 -24.47
C MET A 322 -28.81 25.66 -24.83
N ASN A 323 -29.80 24.91 -25.28
CA ASN A 323 -31.18 25.38 -25.47
C ASN A 323 -31.97 25.44 -24.15
N SER A 324 -31.59 24.62 -23.15
CA SER A 324 -32.24 24.57 -21.84
C SER A 324 -31.32 23.94 -20.79
N TYR A 325 -31.15 24.60 -19.64
CA TYR A 325 -30.32 24.14 -18.53
C TYR A 325 -31.06 24.35 -17.20
N THR A 326 -31.37 23.26 -16.50
CA THR A 326 -32.12 23.31 -15.23
C THR A 326 -31.47 22.47 -14.14
N ILE A 327 -30.71 23.12 -13.26
CA ILE A 327 -30.14 22.55 -12.02
C ILE A 327 -30.86 23.06 -10.74
N SER A 328 -32.10 23.54 -10.89
CA SER A 328 -32.84 24.21 -9.82
C SER A 328 -33.41 23.29 -8.75
N SER A 329 -33.64 23.82 -7.54
CA SER A 329 -34.03 23.05 -6.34
C SER A 329 -33.00 21.98 -5.96
N GLY A 330 -33.32 21.20 -4.93
CA GLY A 330 -32.50 20.11 -4.42
C GLY A 330 -32.24 20.25 -2.93
N THR A 331 -31.64 19.21 -2.37
CA THR A 331 -31.24 19.09 -0.97
C THR A 331 -29.77 18.73 -0.88
N TYR A 332 -29.16 19.18 0.19
CA TYR A 332 -27.83 18.82 0.65
C TYR A 332 -27.95 18.17 2.02
N GLU A 333 -27.22 17.10 2.28
CA GLU A 333 -27.11 16.48 3.59
C GLU A 333 -25.70 15.98 3.90
N GLN A 334 -25.25 16.20 5.14
CA GLN A 334 -23.92 15.77 5.58
C GLN A 334 -23.88 15.59 7.10
N THR A 335 -23.33 14.45 7.53
CA THR A 335 -22.94 14.19 8.93
C THR A 335 -21.53 14.69 9.18
N PHE A 336 -21.29 15.27 10.35
CA PHE A 336 -20.00 15.74 10.82
C PHE A 336 -19.62 15.08 12.13
N GLU A 337 -18.33 14.78 12.29
CA GLU A 337 -17.69 14.34 13.54
C GLU A 337 -16.82 15.49 14.05
N VAL A 338 -16.97 15.86 15.33
CA VAL A 338 -16.37 17.06 15.91
C VAL A 338 -15.32 16.67 16.97
N ALA A 339 -14.05 16.94 16.67
CA ALA A 339 -12.94 16.70 17.58
C ALA A 339 -12.71 17.90 18.51
N HIS A 340 -12.75 17.65 19.83
CA HIS A 340 -12.51 18.62 20.91
C HIS A 340 -11.04 18.74 21.32
N LYS A 341 -10.20 17.83 20.83
CA LYS A 341 -8.75 17.78 21.07
C LYS A 341 -8.03 17.40 19.78
N LEU A 342 -6.78 17.82 19.65
CA LEU A 342 -5.86 17.34 18.64
C LEU A 342 -5.06 16.17 19.23
N THR A 343 -4.88 15.07 18.49
CA THR A 343 -4.23 13.86 19.00
C THR A 343 -2.98 13.52 18.19
N ILE A 344 -1.79 13.64 18.79
CA ILE A 344 -0.53 13.15 18.19
C ILE A 344 -0.49 11.62 18.25
N THR A 345 0.11 10.98 17.24
CA THR A 345 0.47 9.55 17.24
C THR A 345 1.87 9.41 16.63
N SER A 346 2.73 8.61 17.27
CA SER A 346 4.10 8.31 16.84
C SER A 346 4.57 6.97 17.43
N LYS A 347 5.84 6.60 17.20
CA LYS A 347 6.54 5.55 17.97
C LYS A 347 7.00 6.11 19.32
N ASP A 348 6.84 5.33 20.40
CA ASP A 348 7.24 5.73 21.76
C ASP A 348 8.78 5.86 21.93
N ALA A 349 9.55 5.17 21.09
CA ALA A 349 11.01 5.16 21.16
C ALA A 349 11.67 4.92 19.78
N ILE A 350 12.90 5.42 19.63
CA ILE A 350 13.77 5.18 18.47
C ILE A 350 15.26 5.21 18.88
N THR A 351 16.11 4.53 18.11
CA THR A 351 17.56 4.47 18.35
C THR A 351 18.32 4.95 17.13
N PHE A 352 19.34 5.81 17.32
CA PHE A 352 20.25 6.30 16.29
C PHE A 352 21.71 5.97 16.62
N ASN A 353 22.59 6.04 15.63
CA ASN A 353 24.03 5.89 15.85
C ASN A 353 24.65 7.24 16.20
N GLN A 354 25.73 7.22 16.99
CA GLN A 354 26.53 8.40 17.27
C GLN A 354 27.05 9.05 15.96
N GLY A 355 26.90 10.36 15.83
CA GLY A 355 27.29 11.11 14.64
C GLY A 355 26.40 10.87 13.41
N SER A 356 25.18 10.37 13.58
CA SER A 356 24.17 10.41 12.50
C SER A 356 23.85 11.86 12.09
N ASP A 357 23.78 12.12 10.79
CA ASP A 357 23.27 13.38 10.22
C ASP A 357 21.75 13.25 10.02
N LEU A 358 20.97 14.01 10.79
CA LEU A 358 19.50 13.93 10.83
C LEU A 358 18.92 15.31 11.13
N SER A 359 17.96 15.75 10.32
CA SER A 359 17.11 16.90 10.64
C SER A 359 15.94 16.50 11.53
N GLU A 360 15.23 17.50 12.08
CA GLU A 360 13.93 17.28 12.74
C GLU A 360 12.93 16.54 11.82
N ALA A 361 12.89 16.86 10.53
CA ALA A 361 11.98 16.21 9.60
C ALA A 361 12.30 14.71 9.40
N ASP A 362 13.59 14.35 9.37
CA ASP A 362 14.03 12.96 9.30
C ASP A 362 13.66 12.20 10.59
N PHE A 363 13.82 12.85 11.75
CA PHE A 363 13.39 12.29 13.03
C PHE A 363 11.87 12.06 13.06
N LEU A 364 11.06 13.08 12.76
CA LEU A 364 9.59 13.01 12.76
C LEU A 364 9.07 11.93 11.79
N GLN A 365 9.67 11.82 10.60
CA GLN A 365 9.38 10.74 9.66
C GLN A 365 9.76 9.37 10.24
N ALA A 366 10.96 9.23 10.81
CA ALA A 366 11.45 7.96 11.35
C ALA A 366 10.60 7.43 12.53
N ILE A 367 9.87 8.30 13.24
CA ILE A 367 8.92 7.93 14.29
C ILE A 367 7.45 7.86 13.84
N ASP A 368 7.16 7.99 12.53
CA ASP A 368 5.80 8.02 11.95
C ASP A 368 4.86 9.08 12.59
N ALA A 369 5.40 10.23 13.01
CA ALA A 369 4.65 11.28 13.70
C ALA A 369 3.57 11.93 12.82
N LYS A 370 2.36 12.07 13.38
CA LYS A 370 1.19 12.69 12.73
C LYS A 370 0.10 13.06 13.74
N THR A 371 -0.87 13.88 13.34
CA THR A 371 -2.13 14.06 14.07
C THR A 371 -3.29 13.24 13.48
N ASP A 372 -4.45 13.30 14.13
CA ASP A 372 -5.72 12.73 13.70
C ASP A 372 -6.50 13.58 12.66
N ASP A 373 -6.10 14.85 12.46
CA ASP A 373 -6.70 15.77 11.47
C ASP A 373 -5.80 16.14 10.27
N GLY A 374 -4.49 15.82 10.33
CA GLY A 374 -3.50 16.15 9.31
C GLY A 374 -2.69 17.42 9.57
N THR A 375 -2.86 18.05 10.73
CA THR A 375 -1.99 19.12 11.26
C THR A 375 -0.52 18.67 11.37
N GLU A 376 0.40 19.60 11.13
CA GLU A 376 1.84 19.39 11.26
C GLU A 376 2.25 19.16 12.73
N VAL A 377 3.20 18.24 12.94
CA VAL A 377 3.80 17.94 14.25
C VAL A 377 5.20 18.57 14.28
N THR A 378 5.53 19.23 15.39
CA THR A 378 6.85 19.79 15.67
C THR A 378 7.43 19.15 16.94
N SER A 379 8.70 19.39 17.22
CA SER A 379 9.42 18.81 18.36
C SER A 379 10.48 19.76 18.95
N ASP A 380 11.10 19.34 20.03
CA ASP A 380 12.33 19.93 20.58
C ASP A 380 13.59 19.14 20.18
N PHE A 381 13.51 18.26 19.16
CA PHE A 381 14.55 17.28 18.81
C PHE A 381 15.95 17.90 18.68
N THR A 382 16.08 18.99 17.91
CA THR A 382 17.35 19.68 17.67
C THR A 382 17.90 20.42 18.89
N ASP A 383 17.04 20.71 19.86
CA ASP A 383 17.40 21.46 21.07
C ASP A 383 17.80 20.52 22.22
N VAL A 384 17.31 19.27 22.21
CA VAL A 384 17.53 18.29 23.31
C VAL A 384 18.43 17.12 22.94
N VAL A 385 18.52 16.69 21.67
CA VAL A 385 19.30 15.51 21.25
C VAL A 385 20.67 15.90 20.68
N ASP A 386 21.75 15.67 21.44
CA ASP A 386 23.11 15.68 20.88
C ASP A 386 23.47 14.31 20.30
N LEU A 387 23.36 14.18 18.97
CA LEU A 387 23.73 12.96 18.26
C LEU A 387 25.22 12.59 18.37
N ASN A 388 26.09 13.48 18.87
CA ASN A 388 27.51 13.18 19.10
C ASN A 388 27.77 12.54 20.48
N THR A 389 26.83 12.65 21.41
CA THR A 389 26.93 12.12 22.77
C THR A 389 26.07 10.86 22.92
N PRO A 390 26.65 9.69 23.23
CA PRO A 390 25.87 8.50 23.51
C PRO A 390 25.04 8.65 24.79
N GLY A 391 23.76 8.28 24.75
CA GLY A 391 22.83 8.48 25.86
C GLY A 391 21.38 8.25 25.48
N THR A 392 20.48 8.55 26.42
CA THR A 392 19.03 8.52 26.20
C THR A 392 18.45 9.90 26.47
N TYR A 393 17.65 10.38 25.52
CA TYR A 393 17.06 11.70 25.45
C TYR A 393 15.53 11.57 25.41
N THR A 394 14.82 12.56 25.97
CA THR A 394 13.37 12.65 25.89
C THR A 394 13.02 13.82 25.01
N VAL A 395 12.36 13.55 23.87
CA VAL A 395 11.92 14.55 22.90
C VAL A 395 10.42 14.80 23.09
N THR A 396 10.01 16.06 23.10
CA THR A 396 8.61 16.49 23.27
C THR A 396 7.99 16.84 21.92
N LEU A 397 7.04 16.02 21.45
CA LEU A 397 6.23 16.34 20.28
C LEU A 397 5.09 17.30 20.65
N ASN A 398 4.89 18.28 19.80
CA ASN A 398 3.86 19.31 19.91
C ASN A 398 3.10 19.42 18.57
N ALA A 399 1.84 19.85 18.61
CA ALA A 399 1.07 20.16 17.42
C ALA A 399 0.03 21.25 17.75
N GLN A 400 -0.21 22.16 16.81
CA GLN A 400 -1.26 23.17 16.93
C GLN A 400 -1.82 23.48 15.54
N ASN A 401 -3.14 23.37 15.36
CA ASN A 401 -3.77 23.69 14.08
C ASN A 401 -3.96 25.21 13.89
N GLU A 402 -4.27 25.65 12.66
CA GLU A 402 -4.43 27.08 12.32
C GLU A 402 -5.46 27.79 13.22
N GLY A 403 -6.47 27.06 13.70
CA GLY A 403 -7.50 27.57 14.60
C GLY A 403 -7.09 27.61 16.07
N GLY A 404 -5.85 27.23 16.41
CA GLY A 404 -5.29 27.33 17.77
C GLY A 404 -5.54 26.12 18.68
N LEU A 405 -6.15 25.04 18.18
CA LEU A 405 -6.30 23.81 18.97
C LEU A 405 -4.95 23.13 19.09
N LYS A 406 -4.48 22.95 20.34
CA LYS A 406 -3.24 22.24 20.66
C LYS A 406 -3.50 20.77 20.92
N ALA A 407 -2.51 19.95 20.60
CA ALA A 407 -2.42 18.61 21.15
C ALA A 407 -1.87 18.65 22.59
N GLU A 408 -2.21 17.65 23.39
CA GLU A 408 -1.45 17.36 24.61
C GLU A 408 -0.03 16.90 24.20
N PRO A 409 1.04 17.50 24.74
CA PRO A 409 2.41 17.15 24.35
C PRO A 409 2.71 15.67 24.60
N THR A 410 3.34 15.02 23.62
CA THR A 410 3.60 13.57 23.61
C THR A 410 5.09 13.32 23.54
N THR A 411 5.67 12.52 24.44
CA THR A 411 7.13 12.34 24.49
C THR A 411 7.62 11.07 23.81
N VAL A 412 8.77 11.15 23.16
CA VAL A 412 9.47 10.04 22.49
C VAL A 412 10.86 9.85 23.09
N THR A 413 11.23 8.59 23.32
CA THR A 413 12.56 8.22 23.84
C THR A 413 13.56 8.04 22.69
N VAL A 414 14.57 8.91 22.60
CA VAL A 414 15.64 8.80 21.61
C VAL A 414 16.91 8.28 22.26
N THR A 415 17.41 7.13 21.81
CA THR A 415 18.68 6.57 22.29
C THR A 415 19.77 6.72 21.24
N VAL A 416 20.86 7.40 21.58
CA VAL A 416 22.06 7.50 20.75
C VAL A 416 23.05 6.44 21.24
N ILE A 417 23.36 5.45 20.40
CA ILE A 417 24.35 4.40 20.74
C ILE A 417 25.73 4.74 20.20
N ALA A 418 26.74 4.47 21.02
CA ALA A 418 28.14 4.78 20.72
C ALA A 418 28.67 4.05 19.48
N LYS A 419 29.69 4.66 18.85
CA LYS A 419 30.62 3.92 18.00
C LYS A 419 31.44 2.95 18.86
N PRO A 420 31.60 1.67 18.49
CA PRO A 420 32.48 0.75 19.20
C PRO A 420 33.94 1.23 19.18
N VAL A 421 34.65 1.07 20.30
CA VAL A 421 36.10 1.34 20.41
C VAL A 421 36.79 0.08 20.93
N ILE A 422 37.84 -0.39 20.26
CA ILE A 422 38.61 -1.58 20.65
C ILE A 422 39.96 -1.13 21.25
N GLU A 423 40.35 -1.71 22.37
CA GLU A 423 41.68 -1.54 22.97
C GLU A 423 42.35 -2.92 23.13
N ALA A 424 43.60 -3.05 22.68
CA ALA A 424 44.38 -4.29 22.71
C ALA A 424 45.90 -4.01 22.58
N ASP A 425 46.73 -4.95 23.04
CA ASP A 425 48.18 -4.94 22.84
C ASP A 425 48.53 -5.15 21.36
N LYS A 426 49.37 -4.25 20.82
CA LYS A 426 49.62 -4.15 19.36
C LYS A 426 50.58 -5.19 18.80
N GLU A 427 51.27 -5.95 19.64
CA GLU A 427 52.22 -6.98 19.22
C GLU A 427 52.22 -8.16 20.20
N ILE A 428 52.26 -9.38 19.66
CA ILE A 428 52.41 -10.62 20.42
C ILE A 428 53.32 -11.62 19.70
N THR A 429 53.97 -12.51 20.44
CA THR A 429 54.89 -13.52 19.91
C THR A 429 54.60 -14.92 20.48
N TYR A 430 54.40 -15.89 19.58
CA TYR A 430 54.21 -17.31 19.89
C TYR A 430 55.35 -18.16 19.27
N ASN A 431 55.48 -19.43 19.67
CA ASN A 431 56.42 -20.35 19.01
C ASN A 431 55.82 -21.02 17.77
N VAL A 432 56.68 -21.44 16.84
CA VAL A 432 56.29 -22.35 15.76
C VAL A 432 55.74 -23.67 16.34
N GLY A 433 54.59 -24.10 15.83
CA GLY A 433 53.84 -25.27 16.30
C GLY A 433 53.13 -25.10 17.66
N GLU A 434 53.01 -23.89 18.20
CA GLU A 434 52.25 -23.61 19.43
C GLU A 434 50.75 -23.46 19.10
N PRO A 435 49.85 -24.35 19.57
CA PRO A 435 48.45 -24.29 19.18
C PRO A 435 47.71 -23.21 19.98
N VAL A 436 47.29 -22.14 19.31
CA VAL A 436 46.51 -21.02 19.87
C VAL A 436 45.23 -20.85 19.05
N ASP A 437 44.09 -20.66 19.74
CA ASP A 437 42.81 -20.32 19.10
C ASP A 437 42.48 -18.83 19.26
N ALA A 438 41.41 -18.38 18.60
CA ALA A 438 41.00 -16.97 18.62
C ALA A 438 40.54 -16.48 20.00
N GLU A 439 40.02 -17.34 20.88
CA GLU A 439 39.59 -16.95 22.22
C GLU A 439 40.80 -16.77 23.14
N GLN A 440 41.83 -17.61 23.00
CA GLN A 440 43.09 -17.44 23.73
C GLN A 440 43.89 -16.24 23.21
N PHE A 441 43.97 -16.05 21.89
CA PHE A 441 44.61 -14.88 21.27
C PHE A 441 44.06 -13.56 21.80
N LEU A 442 42.73 -13.39 21.82
CA LEU A 442 42.09 -12.16 22.33
C LEU A 442 42.42 -11.91 23.81
N LYS A 443 42.57 -12.96 24.63
CA LYS A 443 42.99 -12.83 26.04
C LYS A 443 44.46 -12.42 26.17
N ASP A 444 45.34 -13.05 25.39
CA ASP A 444 46.78 -12.82 25.49
C ASP A 444 47.18 -11.38 25.09
N ILE A 445 46.42 -10.75 24.19
CA ILE A 445 46.58 -9.34 23.79
C ILE A 445 45.71 -8.36 24.61
N HIS A 446 45.07 -8.84 25.69
CA HIS A 446 44.16 -8.06 26.53
C HIS A 446 43.06 -7.31 25.76
N ALA A 447 42.50 -7.93 24.70
CA ALA A 447 41.51 -7.28 23.85
C ALA A 447 40.21 -6.98 24.61
N THR A 448 39.79 -5.72 24.55
CA THR A 448 38.55 -5.22 25.13
C THR A 448 37.82 -4.33 24.11
N VAL A 449 36.52 -4.15 24.31
CA VAL A 449 35.69 -3.26 23.49
C VAL A 449 34.78 -2.43 24.40
N THR A 450 34.63 -1.15 24.08
CA THR A 450 33.67 -0.24 24.71
C THR A 450 32.55 0.07 23.71
N PRO A 451 31.26 -0.10 24.07
CA PRO A 451 30.75 -0.70 25.32
C PRO A 451 31.11 -2.19 25.49
N GLU A 452 31.23 -2.64 26.74
CA GLU A 452 31.69 -4.00 27.15
C GLU A 452 30.83 -5.18 26.66
N ASN A 453 29.73 -4.91 25.96
CA ASN A 453 28.71 -5.89 25.59
C ASN A 453 28.90 -6.48 24.18
N LEU A 454 29.90 -6.00 23.42
CA LEU A 454 30.03 -6.27 21.99
C LEU A 454 31.00 -7.42 21.68
N GLU A 455 30.78 -8.10 20.54
CA GLU A 455 31.67 -9.16 20.06
C GLU A 455 32.87 -8.57 19.30
N ILE A 456 34.09 -9.00 19.66
CA ILE A 456 35.32 -8.66 18.93
C ILE A 456 35.55 -9.71 17.84
N MET A 457 35.14 -9.38 16.62
CA MET A 457 35.46 -10.14 15.42
C MET A 457 36.95 -10.03 15.10
N ASN A 458 37.52 -11.11 14.54
CA ASN A 458 38.92 -11.13 14.09
C ASN A 458 39.11 -12.08 12.90
N ASP A 459 40.25 -11.97 12.24
CA ASP A 459 40.68 -12.88 11.16
C ASP A 459 41.90 -13.75 11.53
N PHE A 460 42.23 -13.85 12.82
CA PHE A 460 43.40 -14.57 13.36
C PHE A 460 43.62 -15.95 12.73
N THR A 461 42.59 -16.79 12.75
CA THR A 461 42.61 -18.18 12.22
C THR A 461 42.67 -18.29 10.70
N LYS A 462 42.64 -17.16 9.98
CA LYS A 462 42.81 -17.07 8.52
C LYS A 462 44.18 -16.51 8.13
N GLN A 463 44.77 -15.66 8.97
CA GLN A 463 46.03 -14.98 8.70
C GLN A 463 47.25 -15.71 9.28
N VAL A 464 47.15 -16.25 10.51
CA VAL A 464 48.30 -16.76 11.25
C VAL A 464 48.57 -18.23 10.93
N ASP A 465 49.75 -18.50 10.36
CA ASP A 465 50.22 -19.86 10.03
C ASP A 465 51.28 -20.31 11.05
N PHE A 466 50.85 -21.10 12.04
CA PHE A 466 51.71 -21.55 13.14
C PHE A 466 52.82 -22.52 12.73
N ASP A 467 52.77 -23.12 11.54
CA ASP A 467 53.84 -23.98 11.00
C ASP A 467 54.92 -23.14 10.28
N LYS A 468 54.69 -21.85 10.04
CA LYS A 468 55.61 -20.94 9.33
C LYS A 468 56.07 -19.79 10.23
N PRO A 469 57.36 -19.78 10.63
CA PRO A 469 57.96 -18.63 11.29
C PRO A 469 57.84 -17.37 10.42
N GLY A 470 57.45 -16.24 11.02
CA GLY A 470 57.14 -15.03 10.27
C GLY A 470 56.44 -13.96 11.11
N THR A 471 55.97 -12.91 10.43
CA THR A 471 55.15 -11.84 11.02
C THR A 471 53.85 -11.73 10.23
N TYR A 472 52.74 -11.77 10.94
CA TYR A 472 51.38 -11.73 10.43
C TYR A 472 50.67 -10.50 11.00
N ILE A 473 49.78 -9.90 10.21
CA ILE A 473 48.88 -8.84 10.69
C ILE A 473 47.49 -9.45 10.84
N VAL A 474 46.88 -9.22 12.00
CA VAL A 474 45.54 -9.69 12.35
C VAL A 474 44.69 -8.47 12.65
N THR A 475 43.49 -8.39 12.07
CA THR A 475 42.60 -7.23 12.21
C THR A 475 41.47 -7.55 13.18
N LEU A 476 41.31 -6.72 14.20
CA LEU A 476 40.14 -6.72 15.08
C LEU A 476 39.08 -5.74 14.57
N ASP A 477 37.82 -6.14 14.64
CA ASP A 477 36.64 -5.37 14.24
C ASP A 477 35.51 -5.65 15.25
N ALA A 478 34.62 -4.69 15.48
CA ALA A 478 33.49 -4.83 16.40
C ALA A 478 32.34 -3.97 15.88
N GLN A 479 31.10 -4.39 16.13
CA GLN A 479 29.92 -3.75 15.55
C GLN A 479 28.81 -3.61 16.60
N ASN A 480 28.14 -2.46 16.63
CA ASN A 480 26.97 -2.26 17.50
C ASN A 480 25.67 -2.81 16.87
N ASP A 481 24.60 -2.91 17.65
CA ASP A 481 23.29 -3.46 17.26
C ASP A 481 22.64 -2.80 16.02
N ARG A 482 23.11 -1.61 15.61
CA ARG A 482 22.64 -0.89 14.41
C ARG A 482 23.65 -0.91 13.27
N GLY A 483 24.65 -1.78 13.33
CA GLY A 483 25.60 -2.00 12.24
C GLY A 483 26.75 -1.00 12.15
N MET A 484 26.92 -0.07 13.11
CA MET A 484 28.08 0.81 13.13
C MET A 484 29.31 0.05 13.62
N LYS A 485 30.39 0.09 12.83
CA LYS A 485 31.66 -0.57 13.10
C LYS A 485 32.60 0.30 13.95
N ALA A 486 33.52 -0.37 14.64
CA ALA A 486 34.73 0.22 15.19
C ALA A 486 35.61 0.83 14.07
N ASP A 487 36.62 1.61 14.47
CA ASP A 487 37.82 1.71 13.65
C ASP A 487 38.63 0.41 13.83
N PRO A 488 39.10 -0.25 12.75
CA PRO A 488 39.78 -1.53 12.85
C PRO A 488 41.13 -1.40 13.56
N VAL A 489 41.47 -2.38 14.40
CA VAL A 489 42.74 -2.41 15.14
C VAL A 489 43.61 -3.54 14.59
N GLU A 490 44.76 -3.18 14.03
CA GLU A 490 45.76 -4.13 13.51
C GLU A 490 46.73 -4.58 14.62
N ILE A 491 46.90 -5.89 14.75
CA ILE A 491 47.74 -6.57 15.74
C ILE A 491 48.86 -7.31 15.02
N THR A 492 50.10 -7.11 15.45
CA THR A 492 51.28 -7.78 14.90
C THR A 492 51.53 -9.11 15.61
N VAL A 493 51.28 -10.23 14.94
CA VAL A 493 51.51 -11.58 15.49
C VAL A 493 52.82 -12.15 14.91
N LYS A 494 53.79 -12.42 15.77
CA LYS A 494 55.08 -13.02 15.39
C LYS A 494 55.12 -14.50 15.76
N ILE A 495 55.54 -15.34 14.82
CA ILE A 495 55.80 -16.76 15.06
C ILE A 495 57.32 -16.96 15.10
N SER A 496 57.86 -17.14 16.31
CA SER A 496 59.28 -17.40 16.53
C SER A 496 59.68 -18.78 16.02
N PRO A 497 60.75 -18.91 15.22
CA PRO A 497 61.23 -20.21 14.78
C PRO A 497 61.75 -21.05 15.95
N ARG A 498 61.70 -22.37 15.80
CA ARG A 498 62.50 -23.29 16.61
C ARG A 498 63.97 -23.10 16.22
N PRO A 499 64.92 -23.05 17.17
CA PRO A 499 66.33 -22.99 16.82
C PRO A 499 66.76 -24.29 16.12
N ILE A 500 67.51 -24.17 15.02
CA ILE A 500 68.10 -25.30 14.29
C ILE A 500 69.62 -25.22 14.48
N ILE A 501 70.23 -26.27 15.04
CA ILE A 501 71.69 -26.37 15.19
C ILE A 501 72.26 -27.20 14.05
N GLN A 502 73.39 -26.77 13.49
CA GLN A 502 74.20 -27.57 12.57
C GLN A 502 75.62 -27.66 13.11
N ALA A 503 76.19 -28.87 13.12
CA ALA A 503 77.55 -29.16 13.57
C ALA A 503 78.03 -30.50 12.98
N ASP A 504 79.35 -30.71 12.96
CA ASP A 504 79.96 -31.98 12.63
C ASP A 504 79.58 -33.06 13.66
N LYS A 505 79.29 -34.26 13.16
CA LYS A 505 78.69 -35.35 13.97
C LYS A 505 79.70 -36.18 14.76
N GLU A 506 80.98 -36.10 14.40
CA GLU A 506 82.04 -36.92 14.97
C GLU A 506 83.38 -36.19 14.85
N ILE A 507 84.08 -36.02 15.98
CA ILE A 507 85.40 -35.38 16.07
C ILE A 507 86.35 -36.26 16.89
N THR A 508 87.66 -36.16 16.64
CA THR A 508 88.68 -36.98 17.31
C THR A 508 89.78 -36.10 17.90
N TYR A 509 90.07 -36.32 19.18
CA TYR A 509 91.16 -35.69 19.94
C TYR A 509 92.07 -36.76 20.55
N THR A 510 93.24 -36.38 21.07
CA THR A 510 94.16 -37.33 21.72
C THR A 510 94.12 -37.23 23.24
N VAL A 511 94.51 -38.31 23.93
CA VAL A 511 94.64 -38.35 25.38
C VAL A 511 95.55 -37.21 25.87
N GLY A 512 95.07 -36.48 26.88
CA GLY A 512 95.78 -35.33 27.46
C GLY A 512 95.69 -34.02 26.68
N ASP A 513 94.86 -33.91 25.63
CA ASP A 513 94.56 -32.62 25.01
C ASP A 513 93.65 -31.77 25.92
N ALA A 514 93.81 -30.43 25.86
CA ALA A 514 93.14 -29.47 26.73
C ALA A 514 92.17 -28.59 25.93
N ILE A 515 91.05 -29.18 25.54
CA ILE A 515 89.98 -28.50 24.79
C ILE A 515 88.91 -27.99 25.76
N ASP A 516 88.41 -26.77 25.56
CA ASP A 516 87.26 -26.21 26.28
C ASP A 516 85.99 -26.19 25.43
N ALA A 517 84.88 -25.70 25.99
CA ALA A 517 83.58 -25.71 25.32
C ALA A 517 83.48 -24.75 24.12
N GLU A 518 84.22 -23.64 24.11
CA GLU A 518 84.18 -22.66 23.00
C GLU A 518 85.01 -23.19 21.82
N GLN A 519 86.21 -23.68 22.11
CA GLN A 519 87.08 -24.29 21.10
C GLN A 519 86.44 -25.58 20.54
N PHE A 520 85.80 -26.41 21.38
CA PHE A 520 85.03 -27.57 20.92
C PHE A 520 83.92 -27.21 19.93
N LEU A 521 83.06 -26.23 20.26
CA LEU A 521 81.97 -25.78 19.38
C LEU A 521 82.51 -25.29 18.03
N LYS A 522 83.65 -24.60 18.04
CA LYS A 522 84.31 -24.09 16.84
C LYS A 522 84.91 -25.20 15.98
N ASP A 523 85.57 -26.20 16.58
CA ASP A 523 86.22 -27.29 15.86
C ASP A 523 85.23 -28.27 15.19
N ILE A 524 83.96 -28.28 15.65
CA ILE A 524 82.85 -29.00 15.01
C ILE A 524 81.97 -28.09 14.12
N HIS A 525 82.43 -26.87 13.82
CA HIS A 525 81.70 -25.87 13.02
C HIS A 525 80.26 -25.61 13.50
N ALA A 526 80.03 -25.61 14.83
CA ALA A 526 78.71 -25.43 15.41
C ALA A 526 78.10 -24.06 15.07
N THR A 527 76.92 -24.08 14.46
CA THR A 527 76.13 -22.91 14.09
C THR A 527 74.67 -23.12 14.50
N VAL A 528 73.93 -22.03 14.68
CA VAL A 528 72.50 -22.06 14.99
C VAL A 528 71.75 -21.06 14.11
N THR A 529 70.53 -21.42 13.74
CA THR A 529 69.60 -20.55 12.99
C THR A 529 68.32 -20.38 13.81
N PRO A 530 67.85 -19.14 14.10
CA PRO A 530 68.51 -17.85 13.84
C PRO A 530 69.89 -17.69 14.51
N GLU A 531 70.76 -16.88 13.87
CA GLU A 531 72.17 -16.69 14.27
C GLU A 531 72.35 -15.91 15.58
N ASN A 532 71.29 -15.28 16.11
CA ASN A 532 71.33 -14.48 17.34
C ASN A 532 71.15 -15.30 18.63
N LEU A 533 71.25 -16.62 18.57
CA LEU A 533 70.98 -17.55 19.68
C LEU A 533 72.27 -18.22 20.19
N GLU A 534 72.27 -18.65 21.45
CA GLU A 534 73.42 -19.29 22.10
C GLU A 534 73.36 -20.83 22.01
N ILE A 535 74.50 -21.48 21.70
CA ILE A 535 74.62 -22.95 21.66
C ILE A 535 75.18 -23.45 23.00
N THR A 536 74.27 -23.92 23.86
CA THR A 536 74.61 -24.66 25.07
C THR A 536 75.11 -26.08 24.74
N ASN A 537 75.96 -26.65 25.61
CA ASN A 537 76.44 -28.02 25.47
C ASN A 537 76.79 -28.65 26.84
N ASP A 538 77.02 -29.96 26.86
CA ASP A 538 77.48 -30.71 28.04
C ASP A 538 78.92 -31.26 27.92
N PHE A 539 79.71 -30.79 26.95
CA PHE A 539 81.05 -31.27 26.60
C PHE A 539 81.95 -31.49 27.82
N THR A 540 82.10 -30.47 28.66
CA THR A 540 82.95 -30.45 29.87
C THR A 540 82.47 -31.36 31.00
N LYS A 541 81.28 -31.96 30.88
CA LYS A 541 80.71 -32.94 31.82
C LYS A 541 80.85 -34.38 31.32
N GLN A 542 80.92 -34.57 30.00
CA GLN A 542 80.92 -35.89 29.36
C GLN A 542 82.31 -36.39 28.97
N VAL A 543 83.16 -35.53 28.41
CA VAL A 543 84.44 -35.97 27.79
C VAL A 543 85.56 -36.06 28.82
N ASP A 544 86.11 -37.27 28.98
CA ASP A 544 87.22 -37.55 29.90
C ASP A 544 88.53 -37.81 29.13
N PHE A 545 89.26 -36.73 28.86
CA PHE A 545 90.56 -36.75 28.15
C PHE A 545 91.66 -37.57 28.84
N SER A 546 91.43 -38.14 30.03
CA SER A 546 92.36 -39.08 30.67
C SER A 546 92.25 -40.53 30.17
N LYS A 547 91.21 -40.85 29.38
CA LYS A 547 90.93 -42.22 28.90
C LYS A 547 90.62 -42.22 27.41
N THR A 548 90.95 -43.31 26.74
CA THR A 548 90.54 -43.55 25.35
C THR A 548 89.11 -44.06 25.28
N GLY A 549 88.29 -43.51 24.39
CA GLY A 549 86.91 -43.95 24.19
C GLY A 549 86.08 -43.02 23.32
N THR A 550 84.88 -43.46 22.94
CA THR A 550 83.87 -42.64 22.27
C THR A 550 82.93 -42.03 23.31
N TYR A 551 83.02 -40.71 23.48
CA TYR A 551 82.13 -39.94 24.32
C TYR A 551 80.97 -39.37 23.48
N THR A 552 79.84 -39.10 24.13
CA THR A 552 78.64 -38.56 23.49
C THR A 552 78.33 -37.21 24.11
N VAL A 553 78.33 -36.16 23.31
CA VAL A 553 78.12 -34.77 23.72
C VAL A 553 76.86 -34.24 23.04
N THR A 554 76.06 -33.49 23.78
CA THR A 554 74.77 -32.97 23.31
C THR A 554 74.83 -31.45 23.21
N LEU A 555 74.48 -30.91 22.04
CA LEU A 555 74.27 -29.49 21.80
C LEU A 555 72.78 -29.16 21.93
N GLY A 556 72.47 -27.97 22.44
CA GLY A 556 71.10 -27.44 22.53
C GLY A 556 71.09 -25.92 22.51
N ALA A 557 70.00 -25.33 22.06
CA ALA A 557 69.77 -23.89 22.03
C ALA A 557 68.30 -23.62 22.35
N VAL A 558 67.95 -22.39 22.74
CA VAL A 558 66.57 -21.96 22.97
C VAL A 558 66.31 -20.65 22.24
N ASN A 559 65.08 -20.43 21.78
CA ASN A 559 64.66 -19.12 21.28
C ASN A 559 64.20 -18.19 22.43
N ASP A 560 63.87 -16.93 22.10
CA ASP A 560 63.43 -15.91 23.07
C ASP A 560 62.15 -16.30 23.85
N ARG A 561 61.37 -17.25 23.31
CA ARG A 561 60.17 -17.86 23.90
C ARG A 561 60.45 -19.20 24.60
N SER A 562 61.72 -19.51 24.87
CA SER A 562 62.21 -20.72 25.55
C SER A 562 61.89 -22.06 24.87
N GLN A 563 61.49 -22.09 23.58
CA GLN A 563 61.38 -23.34 22.84
C GLN A 563 62.78 -23.84 22.45
N ALA A 564 63.09 -25.08 22.82
CA ALA A 564 64.39 -25.70 22.57
C ALA A 564 64.56 -26.19 21.14
N ALA A 565 65.80 -26.17 20.68
CA ALA A 565 66.28 -26.89 19.50
C ALA A 565 66.05 -28.40 19.64
N GLU A 566 66.04 -29.11 18.51
CA GLU A 566 66.27 -30.56 18.53
C GLU A 566 67.74 -30.83 18.89
N PRO A 567 68.03 -31.70 19.88
CA PRO A 567 69.38 -31.86 20.41
C PRO A 567 70.31 -32.52 19.40
N VAL A 568 71.38 -31.81 19.01
CA VAL A 568 72.39 -32.34 18.09
C VAL A 568 73.42 -33.11 18.89
N VAL A 569 73.56 -34.40 18.59
CA VAL A 569 74.49 -35.31 19.26
C VAL A 569 75.78 -35.44 18.45
N VAL A 570 76.90 -35.17 19.12
CA VAL A 570 78.25 -35.21 18.58
C VAL A 570 79.03 -36.30 19.29
N LYS A 571 79.68 -37.17 18.52
CA LYS A 571 80.64 -38.13 19.08
C LYS A 571 82.01 -37.47 19.24
N VAL A 572 82.62 -37.64 20.40
CA VAL A 572 83.98 -37.18 20.67
C VAL A 572 84.84 -38.41 20.94
N ASN A 573 85.67 -38.81 19.99
CA ASN A 573 86.60 -39.91 20.14
C ASN A 573 87.90 -39.40 20.76
N VAL A 574 88.27 -39.92 21.94
CA VAL A 574 89.59 -39.71 22.52
C VAL A 574 90.47 -40.92 22.20
N VAL A 575 91.57 -40.71 21.49
CA VAL A 575 92.50 -41.78 21.06
C VAL A 575 93.89 -41.63 21.71
N ALA A 576 94.67 -42.70 21.74
CA ALA A 576 95.97 -42.69 22.40
C ALA A 576 96.97 -41.75 21.67
N LYS A 577 97.86 -41.12 22.45
CA LYS A 577 99.03 -40.39 21.93
C LYS A 577 100.14 -41.40 21.64
N GLU A 578 100.75 -41.34 20.45
CA GLU A 578 101.86 -42.24 20.09
C GLU A 578 103.21 -41.67 20.55
N ASP A 579 103.79 -42.25 21.60
CA ASP A 579 105.16 -41.97 22.04
C ASP A 579 106.16 -42.89 21.30
N THR A 580 107.13 -42.29 20.60
CA THR A 580 108.20 -43.05 19.91
C THR A 580 109.52 -43.01 20.67
N ASN A 581 110.04 -44.19 21.02
CA ASN A 581 111.39 -44.37 21.56
C ASN A 581 112.14 -45.45 20.78
N GLU A 582 113.33 -45.11 20.30
CA GLU A 582 114.30 -45.99 19.61
C GLU A 582 115.71 -45.55 20.04
N ASN A 583 116.73 -46.41 20.09
CA ASN A 583 116.80 -47.86 20.27
C ASN A 583 118.26 -48.16 20.73
N GLY A 584 118.65 -49.30 21.28
CA GLY A 584 117.95 -50.57 21.52
C GLY A 584 118.96 -51.73 21.51
N GLN A 585 118.50 -52.98 21.63
CA GLN A 585 118.99 -54.11 20.84
C GLN A 585 118.12 -55.38 21.04
N ASN A 586 117.97 -56.15 19.96
CA ASN A 586 117.19 -57.40 19.84
C ASN A 586 118.15 -58.51 19.30
N PRO A 587 117.81 -59.82 19.30
CA PRO A 587 116.89 -60.36 18.27
C PRO A 587 116.01 -61.58 18.66
N GLU A 588 115.05 -61.89 17.77
CA GLU A 588 114.36 -63.20 17.52
C GLU A 588 113.39 -63.77 18.59
N ASP A 589 112.20 -64.31 18.28
CA ASP A 589 111.34 -64.39 17.06
C ASP A 589 109.91 -64.83 17.54
N SER A 590 108.73 -64.76 16.89
CA SER A 590 108.17 -64.49 15.53
C SER A 590 106.68 -64.05 15.70
N ASP A 591 105.76 -63.80 14.75
CA ASP A 591 105.69 -63.76 13.27
C ASP A 591 104.54 -62.78 12.85
N LYS A 592 104.34 -62.64 11.54
CA LYS A 592 103.20 -62.21 10.68
C LYS A 592 101.74 -62.03 11.19
N PRO A 593 100.84 -61.44 10.34
CA PRO A 593 101.05 -60.77 9.02
C PRO A 593 100.22 -59.49 8.67
N LYS A 594 100.85 -58.49 8.00
CA LYS A 594 100.42 -57.76 6.76
C LYS A 594 99.06 -56.97 6.72
N ASN A 595 98.79 -55.96 5.86
CA ASN A 595 99.49 -55.30 4.71
C ASN A 595 98.84 -53.91 4.38
N ASP A 596 99.59 -52.98 3.73
CA ASP A 596 99.22 -52.02 2.63
C ASP A 596 98.00 -51.03 2.76
N THR A 597 97.88 -49.84 2.12
CA THR A 597 98.70 -49.05 1.13
C THR A 597 98.21 -47.58 1.00
N ASP A 598 99.10 -46.68 0.53
CA ASP A 598 98.95 -45.37 -0.19
C ASP A 598 98.02 -44.22 0.35
N LYS A 599 98.16 -42.88 0.13
CA LYS A 599 98.82 -41.90 -0.84
C LYS A 599 97.75 -41.15 -1.73
N PRO A 600 98.05 -40.08 -2.53
CA PRO A 600 98.01 -38.68 -2.04
C PRO A 600 97.33 -37.61 -2.96
N ALA A 601 97.36 -36.34 -2.48
CA ALA A 601 97.70 -35.08 -3.22
C ALA A 601 96.70 -34.32 -4.13
N THR A 602 96.96 -32.99 -4.23
CA THR A 602 96.74 -32.06 -5.40
C THR A 602 95.29 -31.71 -5.82
N ASP A 603 94.94 -30.55 -6.41
CA ASP A 603 95.66 -29.26 -6.62
C ASP A 603 94.67 -28.08 -6.90
N LYS A 604 95.18 -26.83 -6.86
CA LYS A 604 94.85 -25.62 -7.69
C LYS A 604 93.43 -25.21 -8.17
N GLU A 605 93.27 -23.86 -8.24
CA GLU A 605 92.53 -23.06 -9.26
C GLU A 605 90.98 -23.16 -9.32
N ALA A 606 90.20 -22.22 -9.90
CA ALA A 606 90.33 -20.76 -10.07
C ALA A 606 88.98 -20.13 -10.56
N SER A 607 88.92 -18.79 -10.60
CA SER A 607 88.10 -17.94 -11.50
C SER A 607 86.55 -18.03 -11.57
N LYS A 608 85.93 -16.91 -11.16
CA LYS A 608 84.95 -16.06 -11.88
C LYS A 608 83.59 -16.56 -12.43
N GLU A 609 82.66 -15.60 -12.31
CA GLU A 609 81.37 -15.40 -12.98
C GLU A 609 81.41 -15.50 -14.53
N GLU A 610 80.29 -15.90 -15.14
CA GLU A 610 79.72 -15.22 -16.32
C GLU A 610 78.18 -15.43 -16.38
N ALA A 611 77.46 -14.85 -17.35
CA ALA A 611 76.00 -14.61 -17.28
C ALA A 611 75.18 -15.01 -18.53
N SER A 612 73.85 -15.15 -18.36
CA SER A 612 72.82 -15.22 -19.43
C SER A 612 71.45 -14.86 -18.80
N HIS A 613 70.65 -13.88 -19.26
CA HIS A 613 69.85 -13.79 -20.50
C HIS A 613 68.79 -14.90 -20.68
N GLY A 614 67.51 -14.60 -20.98
CA GLY A 614 66.82 -13.29 -21.08
C GLY A 614 65.46 -13.33 -21.82
N SER A 615 64.84 -12.15 -22.00
CA SER A 615 63.64 -11.87 -22.87
C SER A 615 62.26 -12.43 -22.38
N ASP A 616 61.08 -11.90 -22.75
CA ASP A 616 60.74 -10.77 -23.64
C ASP A 616 59.36 -10.12 -23.33
N ASN A 617 59.15 -8.86 -23.76
CA ASN A 617 57.87 -8.15 -24.05
C ASN A 617 56.77 -8.00 -22.94
N SER A 618 55.85 -7.01 -22.98
CA SER A 618 55.57 -5.95 -23.98
C SER A 618 55.05 -4.60 -23.43
N GLN A 619 55.51 -3.53 -24.10
CA GLN A 619 54.84 -2.25 -24.42
C GLN A 619 54.36 -1.24 -23.35
N ALA A 620 54.42 0.04 -23.75
CA ALA A 620 53.93 1.21 -23.01
C ALA A 620 53.55 2.37 -23.96
N THR A 621 52.55 3.17 -23.58
CA THR A 621 52.16 4.50 -24.10
C THR A 621 51.42 5.22 -22.96
N LYS A 622 51.71 6.42 -22.43
CA LYS A 622 52.52 7.59 -22.79
C LYS A 622 51.80 8.71 -23.59
N ASP A 623 51.72 9.88 -22.91
CA ASP A 623 51.54 11.28 -23.36
C ASP A 623 50.20 11.85 -23.90
N HIS A 624 49.91 13.07 -23.40
CA HIS A 624 49.14 14.20 -24.02
C HIS A 624 47.59 14.09 -24.21
N ALA A 625 46.82 15.19 -24.27
CA ALA A 625 46.98 16.56 -23.73
C ALA A 625 45.65 17.37 -23.71
N MET A 626 45.61 18.33 -22.78
CA MET A 626 45.02 19.70 -22.73
C MET A 626 44.18 20.33 -23.88
N GLU A 627 43.49 21.44 -23.53
CA GLU A 627 42.65 22.38 -24.34
C GLU A 627 41.19 21.92 -24.57
N THR A 628 40.10 22.66 -24.24
CA THR A 628 39.64 24.07 -24.53
C THR A 628 39.25 24.27 -26.01
N ILE A 629 38.24 25.06 -26.45
CA ILE A 629 37.61 26.31 -25.97
C ILE A 629 36.06 26.31 -26.21
N ALA A 630 35.35 27.26 -25.58
CA ALA A 630 33.89 27.54 -25.57
C ALA A 630 33.16 27.79 -26.92
N THR A 631 31.82 27.88 -26.89
CA THR A 631 31.04 29.08 -27.30
C THR A 631 29.56 29.05 -26.82
N ASP A 632 28.94 30.22 -26.84
CA ASP A 632 27.62 30.65 -26.28
C ASP A 632 26.96 31.60 -27.35
N PRO A 633 25.79 32.28 -27.23
CA PRO A 633 24.49 32.02 -26.55
C PRO A 633 23.25 32.35 -27.48
N ILE A 634 22.07 32.63 -26.89
CA ILE A 634 20.93 33.50 -27.37
C ILE A 634 19.84 32.88 -28.28
N MET A 635 18.55 32.93 -27.84
CA MET A 635 17.45 33.66 -28.54
C MET A 635 16.12 33.82 -27.74
N HIS A 636 15.54 35.01 -27.93
CA HIS A 636 14.19 35.58 -27.71
C HIS A 636 12.92 34.69 -27.72
N GLN A 637 11.68 35.15 -27.43
CA GLN A 637 11.06 36.21 -26.58
C GLN A 637 9.54 36.31 -26.92
N SER A 638 8.68 36.81 -26.00
CA SER A 638 7.41 37.57 -26.21
C SER A 638 6.35 37.19 -27.27
N GLY A 639 5.05 37.26 -26.91
CA GLY A 639 3.95 37.32 -27.89
C GLY A 639 2.52 37.39 -27.33
N LEU A 640 1.99 38.60 -27.11
CA LEU A 640 0.58 38.86 -26.74
C LEU A 640 -0.19 39.38 -27.97
N LEU A 641 -1.49 39.07 -28.12
CA LEU A 641 -2.51 39.99 -28.69
C LEU A 641 -3.94 39.39 -28.67
N ALA A 642 -4.95 40.28 -28.75
CA ALA A 642 -6.38 39.96 -28.83
C ALA A 642 -7.06 40.85 -29.90
N ALA A 643 -8.27 40.49 -30.34
CA ALA A 643 -9.12 41.33 -31.20
C ALA A 643 -10.61 40.97 -31.08
N GLU A 644 -11.49 41.99 -31.06
CA GLU A 644 -12.95 41.88 -31.10
C GLU A 644 -13.50 42.44 -32.42
N HIS A 645 -14.60 41.91 -32.99
CA HIS A 645 -15.73 42.74 -33.48
C HIS A 645 -16.97 41.98 -34.04
N VAL A 646 -18.14 42.26 -33.42
CA VAL A 646 -19.37 42.83 -34.02
C VAL A 646 -20.35 42.02 -34.94
N ILE A 647 -21.51 41.69 -34.35
CA ILE A 647 -22.94 41.89 -34.79
C ILE A 647 -23.43 41.38 -36.18
N SER A 648 -24.45 40.48 -36.20
CA SER A 648 -25.84 40.80 -36.65
C SER A 648 -26.85 39.60 -36.74
N GLN A 649 -28.00 39.74 -36.03
CA GLN A 649 -29.38 39.27 -36.30
C GLN A 649 -29.71 37.94 -37.03
N THR A 650 -30.60 37.09 -36.45
CA THR A 650 -32.06 37.02 -36.83
C THR A 650 -32.90 35.96 -36.06
N ALA A 651 -34.20 36.26 -35.87
CA ALA A 651 -35.38 35.38 -35.69
C ALA A 651 -35.59 34.51 -34.41
N GLN A 652 -36.85 34.52 -33.91
CA GLN A 652 -37.39 33.60 -32.87
C GLN A 652 -37.90 32.28 -33.50
N PRO A 653 -38.12 31.22 -32.69
CA PRO A 653 -39.49 30.95 -32.22
C PRO A 653 -39.58 30.30 -30.81
N ALA A 654 -39.97 31.06 -29.79
CA ALA A 654 -40.00 30.58 -28.39
C ALA A 654 -41.37 30.06 -27.89
N GLU A 655 -42.49 30.53 -28.46
CA GLU A 655 -43.79 30.48 -27.76
C GLU A 655 -44.47 29.10 -27.71
N ARG A 656 -44.12 28.16 -28.60
CA ARG A 656 -44.77 26.83 -28.64
C ARG A 656 -44.27 25.84 -27.58
N SER A 657 -43.10 26.06 -26.97
CA SER A 657 -42.56 25.12 -25.97
C SER A 657 -43.23 25.27 -24.60
N ASN A 658 -43.54 26.51 -24.20
CA ASN A 658 -44.12 26.82 -22.88
C ASN A 658 -45.45 26.12 -22.61
N THR A 659 -46.31 25.94 -23.62
CA THR A 659 -47.63 25.32 -23.42
C THR A 659 -47.52 23.84 -23.02
N ILE A 660 -46.55 23.10 -23.58
CA ILE A 660 -46.32 21.69 -23.26
C ILE A 660 -45.69 21.56 -21.88
N MET A 661 -44.68 22.39 -21.57
CA MET A 661 -44.06 22.42 -20.24
C MET A 661 -45.07 22.72 -19.12
N GLN A 662 -45.98 23.67 -19.32
CA GLN A 662 -47.05 23.96 -18.35
C GLN A 662 -48.03 22.79 -18.15
N GLN A 663 -48.34 22.01 -19.19
CA GLN A 663 -49.23 20.85 -19.07
C GLN A 663 -48.55 19.67 -18.33
N VAL A 664 -47.26 19.44 -18.56
CA VAL A 664 -46.46 18.48 -17.78
C VAL A 664 -46.36 18.95 -16.31
N GLN A 665 -46.04 20.22 -16.08
CA GLN A 665 -45.89 20.74 -14.72
C GLN A 665 -47.22 20.72 -13.94
N GLN A 666 -48.37 20.99 -14.58
CA GLN A 666 -49.69 20.85 -13.95
C GLN A 666 -50.08 19.39 -13.64
N SER A 667 -49.60 18.41 -14.41
CA SER A 667 -49.88 16.99 -14.13
C SER A 667 -49.02 16.46 -12.99
N TYR A 668 -47.74 16.83 -12.91
CA TYR A 668 -46.89 16.50 -11.75
C TYR A 668 -47.30 17.23 -10.45
N VAL A 669 -47.71 18.51 -10.52
CA VAL A 669 -48.27 19.22 -9.34
C VAL A 669 -49.57 18.57 -8.85
N LYS A 670 -50.39 17.99 -9.74
CA LYS A 670 -51.57 17.18 -9.34
C LYS A 670 -51.23 15.81 -8.75
N ALA A 671 -50.05 15.27 -9.01
CA ALA A 671 -49.57 14.05 -8.34
C ALA A 671 -49.07 14.39 -6.92
N ALA A 672 -48.19 15.38 -6.78
CA ALA A 672 -47.68 15.84 -5.49
C ALA A 672 -48.78 16.39 -4.57
N GLY A 673 -49.74 17.14 -5.12
CA GLY A 673 -50.86 17.74 -4.38
C GLY A 673 -51.84 16.74 -3.73
N LYS A 674 -51.74 15.44 -4.01
CA LYS A 674 -52.53 14.41 -3.31
C LYS A 674 -51.96 13.99 -1.95
N TYR A 675 -50.73 14.41 -1.61
CA TYR A 675 -50.10 14.12 -0.32
C TYR A 675 -50.02 15.33 0.63
N SER A 676 -50.66 16.46 0.29
CA SER A 676 -50.68 17.65 1.15
C SER A 676 -51.99 18.43 1.00
N GLN A 677 -53.08 17.94 1.61
CA GLN A 677 -54.30 18.74 1.81
C GLN A 677 -55.24 18.18 2.91
N THR A 678 -54.92 18.47 4.17
CA THR A 678 -55.91 18.58 5.27
C THR A 678 -55.40 19.59 6.30
N ASP A 679 -55.80 20.85 6.18
CA ASP A 679 -55.84 21.80 7.30
C ASP A 679 -56.71 23.00 6.89
N ASP A 680 -57.96 22.99 7.33
CA ASP A 680 -58.81 24.18 7.46
C ASP A 680 -59.16 24.28 8.94
N ALA A 681 -58.67 25.33 9.61
CA ALA A 681 -58.80 25.48 11.05
C ALA A 681 -60.16 26.08 11.45
N HIS A 682 -60.66 25.76 12.65
CA HIS A 682 -61.19 26.75 13.60
C HIS A 682 -61.58 26.14 14.96
N ALA A 683 -60.83 26.54 16.01
CA ALA A 683 -61.23 26.85 17.40
C ALA A 683 -62.11 25.90 18.27
N LEU A 684 -61.93 26.05 19.59
CA LEU A 684 -62.77 25.58 20.72
C LEU A 684 -62.59 24.12 21.22
N LEU A 685 -61.76 23.99 22.25
CA LEU A 685 -61.99 23.09 23.40
C LEU A 685 -62.86 23.83 24.46
N PRO A 686 -63.46 23.19 25.51
CA PRO A 686 -63.18 21.84 26.03
C PRO A 686 -64.37 20.97 26.52
N LYS A 687 -64.05 19.73 26.95
CA LYS A 687 -64.65 18.85 28.01
C LYS A 687 -65.47 17.59 27.64
N THR A 688 -65.10 16.51 28.36
CA THR A 688 -65.90 15.35 28.88
C THR A 688 -66.63 14.40 27.92
N GLY A 689 -66.47 13.08 28.14
CA GLY A 689 -67.48 12.08 27.75
C GLY A 689 -66.98 10.67 27.45
N ASP A 690 -67.47 9.68 28.20
CA ASP A 690 -67.15 8.25 28.23
C ASP A 690 -67.12 7.41 26.92
N THR A 691 -66.24 6.39 26.96
CA THR A 691 -66.37 5.00 26.45
C THR A 691 -67.08 4.66 25.11
N ALA A 692 -66.31 4.13 24.14
CA ALA A 692 -66.67 2.94 23.37
C ALA A 692 -65.45 2.28 22.66
N LYS A 693 -65.57 0.97 22.38
CA LYS A 693 -64.70 0.12 21.53
C LYS A 693 -65.63 -0.70 20.60
N PRO A 694 -65.15 -1.43 19.57
CA PRO A 694 -63.87 -1.35 18.84
C PRO A 694 -64.04 -1.30 17.30
N LEU A 695 -62.97 -1.05 16.55
CA LEU A 695 -62.72 -1.64 15.21
C LEU A 695 -61.26 -1.36 14.79
N LEU A 696 -60.40 -2.39 14.82
CA LEU A 696 -59.10 -2.37 14.15
C LEU A 696 -59.15 -3.35 12.96
N GLY A 697 -58.87 -2.83 11.77
CA GLY A 697 -58.70 -3.61 10.55
C GLY A 697 -57.83 -2.83 9.57
N LEU A 698 -56.67 -3.42 9.23
CA LEU A 698 -55.68 -3.03 8.22
C LEU A 698 -55.73 -1.57 7.69
N PHE A 699 -54.70 -0.79 7.99
CA PHE A 699 -53.64 -0.42 7.02
C PHE A 699 -52.64 0.54 7.69
N GLY A 700 -51.35 0.14 7.80
CA GLY A 700 -50.33 0.99 8.41
C GLY A 700 -49.02 0.30 8.77
N THR A 701 -48.16 0.05 7.78
CA THR A 701 -46.75 -0.34 7.95
C THR A 701 -45.99 -0.18 6.62
N ALA A 702 -45.34 0.97 6.38
CA ALA A 702 -44.40 1.16 5.27
C ALA A 702 -43.48 2.41 5.36
N PHE A 703 -43.12 2.93 6.56
CA PHE A 703 -42.20 4.08 6.65
C PHE A 703 -41.42 4.15 7.98
N ALA A 704 -40.63 3.12 8.30
CA ALA A 704 -39.68 3.13 9.43
C ALA A 704 -38.69 1.93 9.38
N ALA A 705 -37.85 1.79 8.34
CA ALA A 705 -36.93 0.64 8.24
C ALA A 705 -35.69 0.84 7.34
N PHE A 706 -34.73 1.70 7.72
CA PHE A 706 -33.32 1.52 7.28
C PHE A 706 -32.28 2.22 8.20
N ALA A 707 -32.31 1.93 9.50
CA ALA A 707 -31.37 2.53 10.46
C ALA A 707 -30.99 1.62 11.65
N PHE A 708 -30.84 0.30 11.47
CA PHE A 708 -30.40 -0.59 12.57
C PHE A 708 -29.74 -1.94 12.18
N VAL A 709 -28.73 -1.93 11.29
CA VAL A 709 -27.94 -3.15 10.98
C VAL A 709 -26.43 -2.87 10.94
N LEU A 710 -25.78 -2.74 12.10
CA LEU A 710 -24.30 -2.88 12.20
C LEU A 710 -23.73 -3.23 13.60
N LEU A 711 -24.54 -3.35 14.66
CA LEU A 711 -24.05 -3.66 16.02
C LEU A 711 -24.67 -4.94 16.63
N ARG A 712 -24.21 -6.12 16.18
CA ARG A 712 -24.23 -7.38 16.97
C ARG A 712 -23.44 -8.53 16.32
N ARG A 713 -22.09 -8.44 16.29
CA ARG A 713 -21.24 -9.62 15.94
C ARG A 713 -19.83 -9.67 16.58
N LYS A 714 -19.74 -9.39 17.88
CA LYS A 714 -18.70 -9.99 18.76
C LYS A 714 -19.42 -10.65 19.93
N GLY A 715 -19.03 -11.88 20.27
CA GLY A 715 -19.81 -12.77 21.13
C GLY A 715 -19.26 -14.18 21.32
N LYS A 716 -17.98 -14.38 20.99
CA LYS A 716 -17.04 -15.40 21.43
C LYS A 716 -15.64 -14.91 21.05
#